data_AF-A0A8J2H7J3-F1
#
_entry.id   AF-A0A8J2H7J3-F1
#
_cell.length_a   1.000
_cell.length_b   1.000
_cell.length_c   1.000
_cell.angle_alpha   90.00
_cell.angle_beta   90.00
_cell.angle_gamma   90.00
#
_symmetry.space_group_name_H-M   'P 1'
#
loop_
_entity.id
_entity.type
_entity.pdbx_description
1 polymer ?
#
loop_
_entity_poly.entity_id
_entity_poly.type
_entity_poly.pdbx_seq_one_letter_code
_entity_poly.pdbx_strand_id
1 'polypeptide(L)'
;MMIFKITLQLFINRGRKLKFDWVKTRGFHKVADEVPATSLVQIRKVFRLKNVPIQEGHACIAINCPICKPKKASEFNVFVNKATGYFMCQSCRHTGTWDNLIQFLDSKKPEEFKKLKDSLCIEDDFTDKWNAVQNPVITETTVPRMDARGLIIYKEKKMKNDSTAVIVPSIEDLLALIAEKSANVVICLPYNLQHMPLQILPLMESYKKLILWFGNDAASWDSARHYSKKLNEKRCFFVRPTNQQPRPKIAALEGYNLKNIIAEAQPIWHKSITTFNTLREDVLSDLQNIDKVQGYSLDLAMQGVNTLWGSFEIRNARLARTMLQQMAGMPLDENIQSFDNFADEFEKLPIYFMTFHGQQSIDVVMEAVEHATYVHDIAHVIIDNVQFMMGMSEQSKHVDRYWRQDMIVSQFRSFATKSNCHVTLVIHPRKERVEEELTTASIFGGAKASQEADNVLIIQDKRLISVRGKKYLQIAKNRYSGDLGIMSLEFDLFSFFGLISNEVIKKPTILIGILVRNKAHTLPYFLSLLQDLEYPKDRISLWIRSDNNVDNSIEILNVWLNEQLSNYHLVNVVLDEKSTGIEDEEDIADWSSNRFTHVINLREELFNYGRKIWADYLFMLDADVFLTNPKTLDLLVAKNKTVASPMLKSDGMYSNFWAGMTSEYYYMRTEQYTPILNRENPGCHEVPMIHSAVLTDLRRQSSDYLTYKSEKLENYDGPQDDIITFARSANLSSTPLHVCNDEIYGYVMVPLESQDTLEHDYQQLTNLKLEILSLQAELPLSQSMKKFITYPKKDKLGLDRIYMINLRRRPERRVRMHRCFDELGIEAETVDAVDGKQLNESVLINSGVRMMPEYADPYHKRPMKMGEIGCFLSHFNIWNDVIDNNYEKVMVLEDDVRFEPFFRNKVNFIMKELDRLKINWDLVYLGRKRMQERGEEYVDGSDYLVYAGYSYWTLGYILSGSGAKKLLEAKPLDSLVPVDEFLPILFDKHPRVNWKGHFPKRDLYAQ
;
A
#
# COMPACT_ATOMS: atom_id res chain seq x y z
N MET A 1 -16.06 -4.32 -28.66
CA MET A 1 -15.86 -3.84 -30.05
C MET A 1 -14.51 -3.16 -30.32
N MET A 2 -13.76 -2.70 -29.30
CA MET A 2 -12.43 -2.08 -29.47
C MET A 2 -11.27 -3.10 -29.44
N ILE A 3 -11.46 -4.23 -28.74
CA ILE A 3 -10.42 -5.25 -28.53
C ILE A 3 -10.19 -6.11 -29.79
N PHE A 4 -11.23 -6.43 -30.57
CA PHE A 4 -11.10 -7.18 -31.83
C PHE A 4 -10.43 -6.36 -32.95
N LYS A 5 -10.50 -5.02 -32.89
CA LYS A 5 -9.81 -4.13 -33.84
C LYS A 5 -8.29 -4.12 -33.63
N ILE A 6 -7.82 -4.17 -32.39
CA ILE A 6 -6.38 -4.15 -32.08
C ILE A 6 -5.70 -5.47 -32.48
N THR A 7 -6.37 -6.61 -32.22
CA THR A 7 -5.85 -7.94 -32.60
C THR A 7 -5.79 -8.12 -34.13
N LEU A 8 -6.73 -7.52 -34.88
CA LEU A 8 -6.71 -7.53 -36.35
C LEU A 8 -5.68 -6.53 -36.92
N GLN A 9 -5.43 -5.39 -36.25
CA GLN A 9 -4.43 -4.39 -36.66
C GLN A 9 -3.00 -4.96 -36.65
N LEU A 10 -2.67 -5.79 -35.65
CA LEU A 10 -1.37 -6.49 -35.56
C LEU A 10 -1.16 -7.49 -36.72
N PHE A 11 -2.23 -8.09 -37.23
CA PHE A 11 -2.19 -9.05 -38.34
C PHE A 11 -2.19 -8.38 -39.72
N ILE A 12 -2.96 -7.31 -39.89
CA ILE A 12 -3.09 -6.60 -41.18
C ILE A 12 -1.84 -5.76 -41.49
N ASN A 13 -1.23 -5.11 -40.49
CA ASN A 13 -0.02 -4.30 -40.71
C ASN A 13 1.22 -5.11 -41.16
N ARG A 14 1.17 -6.46 -41.13
CA ARG A 14 2.28 -7.34 -41.57
C ARG A 14 1.88 -8.34 -42.68
N GLY A 15 0.68 -8.24 -43.25
CA GLY A 15 0.28 -8.94 -44.48
C GLY A 15 0.17 -10.48 -44.41
N ARG A 16 -0.09 -11.08 -43.24
CA ARG A 16 -0.10 -12.56 -43.09
C ARG A 16 -1.49 -13.11 -42.74
N LYS A 17 -2.02 -14.01 -43.58
CA LYS A 17 -3.22 -14.83 -43.29
C LYS A 17 -2.83 -16.09 -42.50
N LEU A 18 -3.50 -16.36 -41.38
CA LEU A 18 -3.40 -17.64 -40.67
C LEU A 18 -4.51 -18.61 -41.08
N LYS A 19 -4.16 -19.87 -41.34
CA LYS A 19 -5.09 -21.02 -41.45
C LYS A 19 -4.90 -21.93 -40.22
N PHE A 20 -5.96 -22.13 -39.45
CA PHE A 20 -5.97 -22.94 -38.22
C PHE A 20 -6.46 -24.37 -38.50
N ASP A 21 -5.60 -25.24 -39.04
CA ASP A 21 -5.99 -26.63 -39.37
C ASP A 21 -5.57 -27.69 -38.30
N TRP A 22 -5.20 -27.31 -37.06
CA TRP A 22 -4.40 -28.24 -36.20
C TRP A 22 -4.46 -28.07 -34.67
N VAL A 23 -5.56 -27.55 -34.12
CA VAL A 23 -5.79 -27.56 -32.66
C VAL A 23 -6.37 -28.92 -32.24
N LYS A 24 -5.73 -29.64 -31.30
CA LYS A 24 -6.29 -30.85 -30.68
C LYS A 24 -6.90 -30.51 -29.30
N THR A 25 -8.19 -30.76 -29.11
CA THR A 25 -8.91 -30.59 -27.83
C THR A 25 -9.06 -31.93 -27.09
N ARG A 26 -9.02 -31.91 -25.75
CA ARG A 26 -9.31 -33.08 -24.88
C ARG A 26 -10.07 -32.61 -23.62
N GLY A 27 -11.26 -33.16 -23.38
CA GLY A 27 -12.02 -32.97 -22.14
C GLY A 27 -11.59 -33.95 -21.04
N PHE A 28 -11.85 -33.61 -19.76
CA PHE A 28 -11.50 -34.44 -18.59
C PHE A 28 -12.67 -34.53 -17.59
N HIS A 29 -12.82 -35.69 -16.93
CA HIS A 29 -13.87 -35.96 -15.92
C HIS A 29 -13.77 -35.14 -14.62
N LYS A 30 -14.90 -35.10 -13.90
CA LYS A 30 -14.96 -34.99 -12.43
C LYS A 30 -14.18 -36.16 -11.83
N VAL A 31 -13.07 -35.87 -11.17
CA VAL A 31 -12.53 -36.79 -10.17
C VAL A 31 -13.45 -36.62 -8.97
N ALA A 32 -14.03 -37.70 -8.46
CA ALA A 32 -14.72 -37.66 -7.18
C ALA A 32 -13.73 -37.08 -6.16
N ASP A 33 -14.18 -36.10 -5.37
CA ASP A 33 -13.34 -35.18 -4.59
C ASP A 33 -12.47 -35.84 -3.49
N GLU A 34 -12.49 -37.17 -3.39
CA GLU A 34 -11.67 -37.95 -2.47
C GLU A 34 -10.91 -39.05 -3.25
N VAL A 35 -9.62 -38.82 -3.54
CA VAL A 35 -8.70 -39.87 -4.00
C VAL A 35 -7.74 -40.19 -2.87
N PRO A 36 -7.89 -41.34 -2.17
CA PRO A 36 -7.00 -41.71 -1.07
C PRO A 36 -5.53 -41.73 -1.53
N ALA A 37 -4.64 -41.12 -0.74
CA ALA A 37 -3.21 -41.15 -1.02
C ALA A 37 -2.69 -42.59 -0.99
N THR A 38 -1.93 -42.99 -2.01
CA THR A 38 -1.22 -44.28 -2.01
C THR A 38 0.27 -44.01 -2.18
N SER A 39 1.08 -44.53 -1.26
CA SER A 39 2.53 -44.30 -1.33
C SER A 39 3.15 -44.94 -2.58
N LEU A 40 4.14 -44.26 -3.17
CA LEU A 40 4.91 -44.77 -4.32
C LEU A 40 5.52 -46.17 -4.04
N VAL A 41 5.89 -46.43 -2.78
CA VAL A 41 6.44 -47.72 -2.35
C VAL A 41 5.38 -48.82 -2.44
N GLN A 42 4.15 -48.56 -2.00
CA GLN A 42 3.03 -49.49 -2.14
C GLN A 42 2.66 -49.73 -3.61
N ILE A 43 2.56 -48.67 -4.42
CA ILE A 43 2.29 -48.76 -5.87
C ILE A 43 3.31 -49.69 -6.54
N ARG A 44 4.61 -49.47 -6.28
CA ARG A 44 5.70 -50.30 -6.82
C ARG A 44 5.65 -51.74 -6.31
N LYS A 45 5.35 -51.94 -5.02
CA LYS A 45 5.24 -53.28 -4.42
C LYS A 45 4.12 -54.08 -5.08
N VAL A 46 2.96 -53.47 -5.31
CA VAL A 46 1.80 -54.13 -5.96
C VAL A 46 2.11 -54.50 -7.41
N PHE A 47 2.70 -53.59 -8.21
CA PHE A 47 3.05 -53.91 -9.59
C PHE A 47 4.10 -55.03 -9.70
N ARG A 48 5.07 -55.06 -8.79
CA ARG A 48 6.04 -56.17 -8.70
C ARG A 48 5.37 -57.49 -8.32
N LEU A 49 4.50 -57.50 -7.31
CA LEU A 49 3.78 -58.71 -6.88
C LEU A 49 2.86 -59.26 -7.98
N LYS A 50 2.24 -58.39 -8.79
CA LYS A 50 1.35 -58.76 -9.89
C LYS A 50 2.04 -58.94 -11.25
N ASN A 51 3.38 -58.86 -11.32
CA ASN A 51 4.16 -59.02 -12.56
C ASN A 51 3.74 -58.07 -13.71
N VAL A 52 3.31 -56.85 -13.40
CA VAL A 52 2.93 -55.84 -14.41
C VAL A 52 4.19 -55.11 -14.90
N PRO A 53 4.48 -55.07 -16.21
CA PRO A 53 5.59 -54.29 -16.74
C PRO A 53 5.34 -52.80 -16.54
N ILE A 54 6.35 -52.08 -16.06
CA ILE A 54 6.27 -50.65 -15.75
C ILE A 54 7.32 -49.85 -16.55
N GLN A 55 6.95 -48.67 -17.02
CA GLN A 55 7.88 -47.64 -17.49
C GLN A 55 7.85 -46.45 -16.54
N GLU A 56 9.03 -46.06 -16.07
CA GLU A 56 9.18 -44.97 -15.12
C GLU A 56 9.14 -43.61 -15.86
N GLY A 57 8.11 -42.79 -15.59
CA GLY A 57 7.99 -41.41 -16.09
C GLY A 57 8.43 -40.35 -15.09
N HIS A 58 8.23 -39.07 -15.39
CA HIS A 58 8.59 -37.94 -14.54
C HIS A 58 7.64 -37.80 -13.32
N ALA A 59 6.34 -37.70 -13.56
CA ALA A 59 5.30 -37.59 -12.53
C ALA A 59 4.43 -38.87 -12.44
N CYS A 60 4.38 -39.67 -13.51
CA CYS A 60 3.59 -40.89 -13.59
C CYS A 60 4.44 -42.16 -13.78
N ILE A 61 3.89 -43.32 -13.39
CA ILE A 61 4.35 -44.64 -13.84
C ILE A 61 3.43 -45.07 -14.98
N ALA A 62 4.01 -45.45 -16.12
CA ALA A 62 3.26 -45.90 -17.26
C ALA A 62 3.18 -47.45 -17.29
N ILE A 63 1.98 -47.99 -17.51
CA ILE A 63 1.71 -49.43 -17.60
C ILE A 63 0.87 -49.74 -18.85
N ASN A 64 0.82 -51.02 -19.24
CA ASN A 64 -0.11 -51.49 -20.26
C ASN A 64 -1.54 -51.39 -19.72
N CYS A 65 -2.49 -51.01 -20.58
CA CYS A 65 -3.88 -50.84 -20.15
C CYS A 65 -4.54 -52.20 -19.90
N PRO A 66 -5.11 -52.46 -18.71
CA PRO A 66 -5.89 -53.67 -18.47
C PRO A 66 -7.28 -53.61 -19.13
N ILE A 67 -7.72 -52.42 -19.55
CA ILE A 67 -9.08 -52.16 -20.07
C ILE A 67 -9.15 -52.27 -21.61
N CYS A 68 -8.10 -51.86 -22.32
CA CYS A 68 -8.08 -51.85 -23.79
C CYS A 68 -6.86 -52.59 -24.35
N LYS A 69 -7.05 -53.28 -25.47
CA LYS A 69 -5.94 -53.97 -26.16
C LYS A 69 -4.94 -52.92 -26.70
N PRO A 70 -3.64 -53.02 -26.35
CA PRO A 70 -2.65 -52.07 -26.84
C PRO A 70 -2.50 -52.22 -28.36
N LYS A 71 -2.31 -51.10 -29.07
CA LYS A 71 -2.11 -51.10 -30.54
C LYS A 71 -0.74 -51.69 -30.93
N LYS A 72 0.25 -51.65 -30.03
CA LYS A 72 1.58 -52.31 -30.13
C LYS A 72 2.01 -52.86 -28.77
N ALA A 73 2.70 -54.00 -28.75
CA ALA A 73 3.12 -54.70 -27.52
C ALA A 73 4.02 -53.86 -26.57
N SER A 74 4.74 -52.86 -27.10
CA SER A 74 5.66 -51.98 -26.36
C SER A 74 5.05 -50.64 -25.92
N GLU A 75 3.74 -50.43 -26.07
CA GLU A 75 3.09 -49.14 -25.85
C GLU A 75 2.40 -49.07 -24.49
N PHE A 76 3.01 -48.33 -23.57
CA PHE A 76 2.44 -48.01 -22.27
C PHE A 76 1.36 -46.93 -22.43
N ASN A 77 0.14 -47.26 -22.04
CA ASN A 77 -1.06 -46.48 -22.37
C ASN A 77 -1.84 -46.01 -21.15
N VAL A 78 -1.55 -46.55 -19.96
CA VAL A 78 -2.09 -46.09 -18.68
C VAL A 78 -1.01 -45.39 -17.90
N PHE A 79 -1.30 -44.21 -17.38
CA PHE A 79 -0.38 -43.41 -16.58
C PHE A 79 -0.96 -43.29 -15.18
N VAL A 80 -0.21 -43.77 -14.20
CA VAL A 80 -0.56 -43.77 -12.79
C VAL A 80 0.26 -42.69 -12.09
N ASN A 81 -0.41 -41.72 -11.47
CA ASN A 81 0.25 -40.67 -10.72
C ASN A 81 1.06 -41.26 -9.54
N LYS A 82 2.33 -40.85 -9.39
CA LYS A 82 3.24 -41.39 -8.37
C LYS A 82 2.90 -41.02 -6.93
N ALA A 83 2.12 -39.95 -6.72
CA ALA A 83 1.76 -39.41 -5.41
C ALA A 83 0.35 -39.82 -4.97
N THR A 84 -0.60 -39.94 -5.90
CA THR A 84 -2.01 -40.24 -5.57
C THR A 84 -2.48 -41.61 -6.03
N GLY A 85 -1.75 -42.30 -6.91
CA GLY A 85 -2.20 -43.56 -7.50
C GLY A 85 -3.37 -43.43 -8.50
N TYR A 86 -3.86 -42.21 -8.75
CA TYR A 86 -4.86 -41.93 -9.78
C TYR A 86 -4.35 -42.33 -11.16
N PHE A 87 -5.16 -43.05 -11.94
CA PHE A 87 -4.76 -43.52 -13.26
C PHE A 87 -5.59 -42.91 -14.38
N MET A 88 -4.95 -42.77 -15.55
CA MET A 88 -5.60 -42.38 -16.79
C MET A 88 -5.06 -43.18 -17.97
N CYS A 89 -5.96 -43.73 -18.80
CA CYS A 89 -5.58 -44.32 -20.08
C CYS A 89 -5.65 -43.33 -21.24
N GLN A 90 -4.57 -43.13 -21.99
CA GLN A 90 -4.59 -42.25 -23.17
C GLN A 90 -5.30 -42.85 -24.39
N SER A 91 -5.46 -44.18 -24.44
CA SER A 91 -6.08 -44.89 -25.56
C SER A 91 -7.60 -45.04 -25.41
N CYS A 92 -8.07 -45.56 -24.26
CA CYS A 92 -9.49 -45.75 -24.00
C CYS A 92 -10.12 -44.66 -23.13
N ARG A 93 -9.35 -43.64 -22.72
CA ARG A 93 -9.76 -42.48 -21.92
C ARG A 93 -10.30 -42.79 -20.50
N HIS A 94 -10.37 -44.05 -20.09
CA HIS A 94 -10.82 -44.42 -18.74
C HIS A 94 -9.87 -43.88 -17.67
N THR A 95 -10.45 -43.41 -16.58
CA THR A 95 -9.74 -42.88 -15.41
C THR A 95 -10.32 -43.45 -14.11
N GLY A 96 -9.56 -43.43 -13.02
CA GLY A 96 -10.08 -43.88 -11.72
C GLY A 96 -9.04 -43.81 -10.60
N THR A 97 -9.46 -44.19 -9.39
CA THR A 97 -8.58 -44.26 -8.22
C THR A 97 -7.65 -45.48 -8.28
N TRP A 98 -6.70 -45.53 -7.35
CA TRP A 98 -5.81 -46.68 -7.20
C TRP A 98 -6.57 -48.00 -6.97
N ASP A 99 -7.64 -47.98 -6.17
CA ASP A 99 -8.45 -49.16 -5.88
C ASP A 99 -9.20 -49.65 -7.12
N ASN A 100 -9.73 -48.73 -7.93
CA ASN A 100 -10.31 -49.10 -9.23
C ASN A 100 -9.29 -49.82 -10.11
N LEU A 101 -8.03 -49.33 -10.14
CA LEU A 101 -6.98 -49.96 -10.93
C LEU A 101 -6.62 -51.36 -10.40
N ILE A 102 -6.53 -51.54 -9.08
CA ILE A 102 -6.30 -52.86 -8.48
C ILE A 102 -7.41 -53.82 -8.86
N GLN A 103 -8.67 -53.39 -8.76
CA GLN A 103 -9.82 -54.21 -9.15
C GLN A 103 -9.74 -54.63 -10.63
N PHE A 104 -9.34 -53.74 -11.54
CA PHE A 104 -9.13 -54.11 -12.94
C PHE A 104 -7.98 -55.11 -13.15
N LEU A 105 -6.93 -55.04 -12.33
CA LEU A 105 -5.81 -55.99 -12.38
C LEU A 105 -6.15 -57.35 -11.77
N ASP A 106 -7.13 -57.41 -10.85
CA ASP A 106 -7.57 -58.63 -10.16
C ASP A 106 -8.80 -59.31 -10.78
N SER A 107 -9.61 -58.57 -11.55
CA SER A 107 -10.87 -59.06 -12.12
C SER A 107 -10.65 -60.18 -13.13
N LYS A 108 -10.99 -61.41 -12.76
CA LYS A 108 -10.98 -62.60 -13.64
C LYS A 108 -12.36 -62.93 -14.24
N LYS A 109 -13.43 -62.29 -13.77
CA LYS A 109 -14.82 -62.55 -14.20
C LYS A 109 -15.33 -61.48 -15.19
N PRO A 110 -15.90 -61.86 -16.36
CA PRO A 110 -16.32 -60.91 -17.40
C PRO A 110 -17.44 -59.94 -16.99
N GLU A 111 -18.34 -60.36 -16.10
CA GLU A 111 -19.53 -59.57 -15.71
C GLU A 111 -19.20 -58.43 -14.73
N GLU A 112 -18.33 -58.69 -13.74
CA GLU A 112 -17.79 -57.66 -12.82
C GLU A 112 -16.96 -56.63 -13.58
N PHE A 113 -16.17 -57.09 -14.56
CA PHE A 113 -15.35 -56.22 -15.41
C PHE A 113 -16.21 -55.27 -16.26
N LYS A 114 -17.34 -55.74 -16.78
CA LYS A 114 -18.26 -54.92 -17.58
C LYS A 114 -18.97 -53.86 -16.73
N LYS A 115 -19.45 -54.22 -15.54
CA LYS A 115 -20.06 -53.28 -14.58
C LYS A 115 -19.10 -52.16 -14.15
N LEU A 116 -17.85 -52.52 -13.84
CA LEU A 116 -16.80 -51.57 -13.44
C LEU A 116 -16.38 -50.65 -14.59
N LYS A 117 -16.42 -51.15 -15.82
CA LYS A 117 -16.12 -50.37 -17.03
C LYS A 117 -17.21 -49.35 -17.36
N ASP A 118 -18.47 -49.74 -17.23
CA ASP A 118 -19.62 -48.87 -17.55
C ASP A 118 -19.81 -47.74 -16.52
N SER A 119 -19.41 -47.95 -15.26
CA SER A 119 -19.44 -46.91 -14.20
C SER A 119 -18.39 -45.79 -14.37
N LEU A 120 -17.46 -45.93 -15.32
CA LEU A 120 -16.33 -45.00 -15.54
C LEU A 120 -16.40 -44.30 -16.92
N CYS A 121 -17.56 -44.33 -17.59
CA CYS A 121 -17.74 -43.84 -18.96
C CYS A 121 -17.78 -42.31 -19.09
N ILE A 122 -17.53 -41.81 -20.30
CA ILE A 122 -17.26 -40.39 -20.61
C ILE A 122 -18.41 -39.74 -21.36
N GLU A 123 -18.93 -38.61 -20.87
CA GLU A 123 -19.68 -37.66 -21.71
C GLU A 123 -18.69 -36.70 -22.43
N ASP A 124 -18.74 -36.68 -23.75
CA ASP A 124 -18.13 -35.64 -24.60
C ASP A 124 -19.22 -34.59 -24.88
N ASP A 125 -18.99 -33.29 -24.62
CA ASP A 125 -18.99 -32.27 -25.70
C ASP A 125 -18.53 -30.87 -25.21
N PHE A 126 -17.43 -30.36 -25.77
CA PHE A 126 -17.07 -28.93 -25.77
C PHE A 126 -16.82 -28.42 -27.21
N THR A 127 -17.12 -29.26 -28.20
CA THR A 127 -16.96 -29.00 -29.64
C THR A 127 -17.90 -27.88 -30.07
N ASP A 128 -19.13 -27.86 -29.53
CA ASP A 128 -20.13 -26.82 -29.81
C ASP A 128 -19.70 -25.43 -29.32
N LYS A 129 -19.03 -25.35 -28.16
CA LYS A 129 -18.48 -24.09 -27.63
C LYS A 129 -17.31 -23.57 -28.46
N TRP A 130 -16.51 -24.44 -29.06
CA TRP A 130 -15.40 -24.04 -29.92
C TRP A 130 -15.87 -23.50 -31.28
N ASN A 131 -16.95 -24.07 -31.83
CA ASN A 131 -17.56 -23.56 -33.06
C ASN A 131 -18.14 -22.14 -32.88
N ALA A 132 -18.58 -21.78 -31.68
CA ALA A 132 -19.03 -20.42 -31.36
C ALA A 132 -17.92 -19.36 -31.43
N VAL A 133 -16.66 -19.73 -31.18
CA VAL A 133 -15.48 -18.83 -31.26
C VAL A 133 -15.14 -18.42 -32.69
N GLN A 134 -15.63 -19.14 -33.70
CA GLN A 134 -15.47 -18.76 -35.10
C GLN A 134 -16.48 -17.69 -35.58
N ASN A 135 -17.44 -17.27 -34.75
CA ASN A 135 -18.39 -16.19 -35.06
C ASN A 135 -17.98 -14.84 -34.44
N PRO A 136 -18.22 -13.70 -35.11
CA PRO A 136 -17.53 -12.42 -34.83
C PRO A 136 -18.09 -11.64 -33.63
N VAL A 137 -18.96 -12.23 -32.81
CA VAL A 137 -19.59 -11.55 -31.67
C VAL A 137 -19.36 -12.38 -30.41
N ILE A 138 -18.22 -12.15 -29.76
CA ILE A 138 -17.99 -12.59 -28.39
C ILE A 138 -17.50 -11.39 -27.59
N THR A 139 -18.35 -10.91 -26.69
CA THR A 139 -17.94 -10.23 -25.47
C THR A 139 -17.60 -11.31 -24.44
N GLU A 140 -16.32 -11.44 -24.09
CA GLU A 140 -15.92 -12.33 -23.01
C GLU A 140 -16.20 -11.65 -21.67
N THR A 141 -17.16 -12.19 -20.93
CA THR A 141 -17.26 -12.01 -19.49
C THR A 141 -16.81 -13.35 -18.87
N THR A 142 -15.59 -13.38 -18.35
CA THR A 142 -15.05 -14.58 -17.70
C THR A 142 -15.61 -14.64 -16.28
N VAL A 143 -16.57 -15.52 -16.02
CA VAL A 143 -16.94 -15.91 -14.65
C VAL A 143 -16.04 -17.09 -14.27
N PRO A 144 -15.35 -17.07 -13.12
CA PRO A 144 -14.57 -18.22 -12.66
C PRO A 144 -15.54 -19.37 -12.41
N ARG A 145 -15.50 -20.37 -13.29
CA ARG A 145 -16.33 -21.56 -13.18
C ARG A 145 -15.38 -22.72 -12.98
N MET A 146 -15.43 -23.37 -11.81
CA MET A 146 -14.56 -24.51 -11.44
C MET A 146 -14.73 -25.74 -12.36
N ASP A 147 -15.69 -25.70 -13.29
CA ASP A 147 -16.03 -26.75 -14.24
C ASP A 147 -15.33 -26.61 -15.61
N ALA A 148 -14.66 -25.49 -15.91
CA ALA A 148 -13.99 -25.30 -17.20
C ALA A 148 -12.70 -26.13 -17.31
N ARG A 149 -12.71 -27.21 -18.11
CA ARG A 149 -11.63 -28.22 -18.17
C ARG A 149 -11.20 -28.53 -19.60
N GLY A 150 -9.93 -28.26 -19.90
CA GLY A 150 -9.28 -28.58 -21.17
C GLY A 150 -7.92 -27.89 -21.28
N LEU A 151 -7.09 -28.32 -22.21
CA LEU A 151 -5.82 -27.65 -22.54
C LEU A 151 -5.66 -27.55 -24.04
N ILE A 152 -5.09 -26.44 -24.51
CA ILE A 152 -4.88 -26.18 -25.94
C ILE A 152 -3.39 -26.43 -26.24
N ILE A 153 -3.10 -27.43 -27.07
CA ILE A 153 -1.74 -27.67 -27.55
C ILE A 153 -1.61 -27.20 -28.99
N TYR A 154 -0.73 -26.23 -29.21
CA TYR A 154 -0.26 -25.80 -30.52
C TYR A 154 1.06 -26.51 -30.85
N LYS A 155 1.18 -27.09 -32.07
CA LYS A 155 2.41 -27.69 -32.61
C LYS A 155 2.69 -27.25 -34.05
N GLU A 156 3.79 -26.54 -34.28
CA GLU A 156 4.15 -26.06 -35.63
C GLU A 156 4.38 -27.21 -36.63
N LYS A 157 3.83 -27.09 -37.86
CA LYS A 157 3.95 -28.11 -38.92
C LYS A 157 5.41 -28.25 -39.40
N LYS A 158 5.84 -29.51 -39.65
CA LYS A 158 7.13 -29.94 -40.26
C LYS A 158 8.40 -29.90 -39.38
N MET A 159 8.33 -29.58 -38.10
CA MET A 159 9.48 -29.71 -37.18
C MET A 159 9.52 -31.10 -36.52
N LYS A 160 10.71 -31.73 -36.41
CA LYS A 160 10.92 -32.95 -35.62
C LYS A 160 10.64 -32.64 -34.14
N ASN A 161 9.99 -33.58 -33.43
CA ASN A 161 9.61 -33.49 -32.01
C ASN A 161 10.64 -32.73 -31.17
N ASP A 162 10.35 -31.48 -30.88
CA ASP A 162 11.15 -30.72 -29.94
C ASP A 162 10.73 -31.16 -28.54
N SER A 163 11.69 -31.56 -27.71
CA SER A 163 11.41 -32.04 -26.36
C SER A 163 11.02 -30.91 -25.39
N THR A 164 10.82 -29.70 -25.91
CA THR A 164 10.58 -28.46 -25.16
C THR A 164 9.17 -27.93 -25.45
N ALA A 165 8.41 -27.57 -24.42
CA ALA A 165 7.13 -26.88 -24.56
C ALA A 165 7.08 -25.62 -23.68
N VAL A 166 6.46 -24.56 -24.19
CA VAL A 166 6.18 -23.32 -23.43
C VAL A 166 4.74 -23.38 -22.92
N ILE A 167 4.55 -23.19 -21.62
CA ILE A 167 3.25 -23.23 -20.95
C ILE A 167 2.81 -21.81 -20.62
N VAL A 168 1.58 -21.45 -21.00
CA VAL A 168 0.99 -20.11 -20.82
C VAL A 168 -0.42 -20.18 -20.20
N PRO A 169 -0.83 -19.17 -19.41
CA PRO A 169 -2.08 -19.23 -18.64
C PRO A 169 -3.33 -18.74 -19.39
N SER A 170 -3.19 -18.10 -20.55
CA SER A 170 -4.34 -17.59 -21.32
C SER A 170 -4.24 -17.85 -22.82
N ILE A 171 -5.40 -17.80 -23.49
CA ILE A 171 -5.51 -17.90 -24.95
C ILE A 171 -4.85 -16.69 -25.61
N GLU A 172 -4.91 -15.51 -25.00
CA GLU A 172 -4.27 -14.30 -25.54
C GLU A 172 -2.75 -14.46 -25.60
N ASP A 173 -2.14 -15.04 -24.57
CA ASP A 173 -0.70 -15.32 -24.52
C ASP A 173 -0.30 -16.39 -25.54
N LEU A 174 -1.14 -17.42 -25.71
CA LEU A 174 -0.97 -18.43 -26.76
C LEU A 174 -0.95 -17.77 -28.14
N LEU A 175 -1.92 -16.91 -28.44
CA LEU A 175 -2.02 -16.24 -29.74
C LEU A 175 -0.82 -15.32 -30.01
N ALA A 176 -0.31 -14.62 -28.99
CA ALA A 176 0.89 -13.79 -29.11
C ALA A 176 2.11 -14.61 -29.54
N LEU A 177 2.35 -15.75 -28.89
CA LEU A 177 3.49 -16.64 -29.22
C LEU A 177 3.36 -17.27 -30.61
N ILE A 178 2.13 -17.60 -31.03
CA ILE A 178 1.84 -18.14 -32.37
C ILE A 178 2.07 -17.09 -33.45
N ALA A 179 1.59 -15.86 -33.24
CA ALA A 179 1.69 -14.78 -34.22
C ALA A 179 3.16 -14.46 -34.58
N GLU A 180 4.05 -14.52 -33.59
CA GLU A 180 5.48 -14.27 -33.77
C GLU A 180 6.32 -15.51 -34.10
N LYS A 181 5.70 -16.70 -34.09
CA LYS A 181 6.38 -18.00 -34.25
C LYS A 181 7.57 -18.13 -33.28
N SER A 182 7.30 -17.82 -32.01
CA SER A 182 8.33 -17.75 -30.97
C SER A 182 8.60 -19.09 -30.29
N ALA A 183 7.72 -20.08 -30.44
CA ALA A 183 7.89 -21.42 -29.90
C ALA A 183 7.27 -22.51 -30.80
N ASN A 184 7.93 -23.67 -30.86
CA ASN A 184 7.51 -24.83 -31.67
C ASN A 184 6.30 -25.57 -31.09
N VAL A 185 6.24 -25.65 -29.76
CA VAL A 185 5.14 -26.25 -28.99
C VAL A 185 4.71 -25.29 -27.89
N VAL A 186 3.44 -24.90 -27.90
CA VAL A 186 2.85 -24.06 -26.86
C VAL A 186 1.66 -24.79 -26.26
N ILE A 187 1.62 -24.84 -24.94
CA ILE A 187 0.55 -25.46 -24.15
C ILE A 187 -0.14 -24.34 -23.38
N CYS A 188 -1.37 -24.04 -23.76
CA CYS A 188 -2.20 -23.11 -23.01
C CYS A 188 -3.04 -23.88 -22.01
N LEU A 189 -3.03 -23.38 -20.77
CA LEU A 189 -3.92 -23.80 -19.69
C LEU A 189 -5.07 -22.77 -19.66
N PRO A 190 -6.10 -22.89 -20.52
CA PRO A 190 -7.15 -21.89 -20.63
C PRO A 190 -7.84 -21.69 -19.28
N TYR A 191 -8.43 -20.52 -19.09
CA TYR A 191 -9.15 -20.08 -17.87
C TYR A 191 -8.28 -19.63 -16.69
N ASN A 192 -7.00 -19.29 -16.94
CA ASN A 192 -6.15 -18.71 -15.91
C ASN A 192 -6.13 -19.60 -14.64
N LEU A 193 -6.11 -20.92 -14.86
CA LEU A 193 -6.26 -21.91 -13.80
C LEU A 193 -5.30 -21.57 -12.66
N GLN A 194 -5.83 -21.32 -11.46
CA GLN A 194 -4.99 -21.17 -10.27
C GLN A 194 -4.40 -22.52 -9.84
N HIS A 195 -5.00 -23.64 -10.27
CA HIS A 195 -4.62 -25.01 -9.89
C HIS A 195 -4.41 -25.93 -11.09
N MET A 196 -3.38 -26.76 -11.03
CA MET A 196 -3.08 -27.73 -12.08
C MET A 196 -3.81 -29.07 -11.80
N PRO A 197 -4.79 -29.48 -12.65
CA PRO A 197 -5.49 -30.74 -12.46
C PRO A 197 -4.55 -31.94 -12.72
N LEU A 198 -4.59 -32.97 -11.86
CA LEU A 198 -3.72 -34.15 -11.99
C LEU A 198 -3.90 -34.90 -13.32
N GLN A 199 -5.07 -34.77 -13.95
CA GLN A 199 -5.44 -35.40 -15.22
C GLN A 199 -4.59 -34.90 -16.39
N ILE A 200 -3.96 -33.73 -16.28
CA ILE A 200 -3.13 -33.20 -17.37
C ILE A 200 -1.69 -33.69 -17.31
N LEU A 201 -1.23 -34.24 -16.17
CA LEU A 201 0.17 -34.65 -15.97
C LEU A 201 0.65 -35.68 -17.00
N PRO A 202 -0.15 -36.72 -17.38
CA PRO A 202 0.26 -37.68 -18.40
C PRO A 202 0.53 -37.07 -19.78
N LEU A 203 -0.11 -35.94 -20.10
CA LEU A 203 0.10 -35.23 -21.36
C LEU A 203 1.41 -34.44 -21.36
N MET A 204 1.92 -34.12 -20.18
CA MET A 204 3.18 -33.42 -20.00
C MET A 204 4.37 -34.37 -19.97
N GLU A 205 4.17 -35.68 -19.78
CA GLU A 205 5.23 -36.69 -19.67
C GLU A 205 6.14 -36.76 -20.91
N SER A 206 5.62 -36.48 -22.11
CA SER A 206 6.41 -36.55 -23.34
C SER A 206 7.46 -35.44 -23.50
N TYR A 207 7.39 -34.37 -22.70
CA TYR A 207 8.28 -33.22 -22.82
C TYR A 207 9.43 -33.29 -21.80
N LYS A 208 10.67 -33.15 -22.26
CA LYS A 208 11.88 -33.18 -21.41
C LYS A 208 12.20 -31.81 -20.81
N LYS A 209 11.72 -30.72 -21.40
CA LYS A 209 11.88 -29.34 -20.91
C LYS A 209 10.53 -28.61 -20.97
N LEU A 210 10.15 -27.97 -19.87
CA LEU A 210 8.92 -27.18 -19.77
C LEU A 210 9.29 -25.76 -19.35
N ILE A 211 8.90 -24.76 -20.14
CA ILE A 211 9.13 -23.35 -19.84
C ILE A 211 7.81 -22.74 -19.38
N LEU A 212 7.73 -22.31 -18.13
CA LEU A 212 6.57 -21.69 -17.52
C LEU A 212 6.70 -20.16 -17.70
N TRP A 213 5.84 -19.56 -18.52
CA TRP A 213 5.84 -18.11 -18.77
C TRP A 213 4.49 -17.52 -18.40
N PHE A 214 4.36 -17.15 -17.12
CA PHE A 214 3.14 -16.63 -16.51
C PHE A 214 3.22 -15.10 -16.33
N GLY A 215 2.20 -14.50 -15.71
CA GLY A 215 2.12 -13.06 -15.46
C GLY A 215 3.14 -12.53 -14.46
N ASN A 216 3.19 -11.19 -14.33
CA ASN A 216 4.11 -10.48 -13.45
C ASN A 216 3.58 -10.24 -12.02
N ASP A 217 2.43 -10.83 -11.69
CA ASP A 217 1.82 -10.76 -10.36
C ASP A 217 2.23 -11.94 -9.47
N ALA A 218 2.16 -11.74 -8.14
CA ALA A 218 2.56 -12.74 -7.15
C ALA A 218 1.75 -14.05 -7.27
N ALA A 219 0.45 -13.96 -7.55
CA ALA A 219 -0.41 -15.13 -7.69
C ALA A 219 0.00 -15.99 -8.91
N SER A 220 0.29 -15.36 -10.05
CA SER A 220 0.86 -16.01 -11.22
C SER A 220 2.20 -16.68 -10.92
N TRP A 221 3.06 -16.00 -10.16
CA TRP A 221 4.38 -16.51 -9.79
C TRP A 221 4.31 -17.74 -8.88
N ASP A 222 3.48 -17.67 -7.84
CA ASP A 222 3.24 -18.80 -6.94
C ASP A 222 2.59 -19.97 -7.67
N SER A 223 1.62 -19.71 -8.55
CA SER A 223 1.01 -20.74 -9.40
C SER A 223 2.07 -21.47 -10.23
N ALA A 224 2.99 -20.72 -10.84
CA ALA A 224 4.07 -21.29 -11.64
C ALA A 224 5.01 -22.18 -10.78
N ARG A 225 5.33 -21.76 -9.55
CA ARG A 225 6.11 -22.56 -8.58
C ARG A 225 5.38 -23.85 -8.19
N HIS A 226 4.09 -23.78 -7.85
CA HIS A 226 3.29 -24.97 -7.51
C HIS A 226 3.22 -25.97 -8.66
N TYR A 227 3.02 -25.48 -9.89
CA TYR A 227 2.94 -26.32 -11.07
C TYR A 227 4.26 -27.07 -11.31
N SER A 228 5.39 -26.41 -11.06
CA SER A 228 6.69 -27.04 -11.24
C SER A 228 6.92 -28.24 -10.31
N LYS A 229 6.38 -28.23 -9.08
CA LYS A 229 6.44 -29.36 -8.15
C LYS A 229 5.71 -30.58 -8.71
N LYS A 230 4.49 -30.38 -9.24
CA LYS A 230 3.67 -31.43 -9.88
C LYS A 230 4.31 -31.95 -11.18
N LEU A 231 4.97 -31.07 -11.93
CA LEU A 231 5.57 -31.36 -13.23
C LEU A 231 7.02 -31.88 -13.14
N ASN A 232 7.58 -32.06 -11.95
CA ASN A 232 8.99 -32.34 -11.69
C ASN A 232 9.90 -31.11 -11.95
N GLU A 233 10.37 -30.51 -10.87
CA GLU A 233 11.19 -29.28 -10.85
C GLU A 233 12.41 -29.35 -11.77
N LYS A 234 13.04 -30.52 -11.88
CA LYS A 234 14.30 -30.71 -12.65
C LYS A 234 14.16 -30.43 -14.14
N ARG A 235 12.95 -30.44 -14.68
CA ARG A 235 12.68 -30.16 -16.10
C ARG A 235 11.96 -28.84 -16.36
N CYS A 236 11.66 -28.09 -15.31
CA CYS A 236 10.94 -26.83 -15.41
C CYS A 236 11.91 -25.64 -15.45
N PHE A 237 11.56 -24.64 -16.24
CA PHE A 237 12.28 -23.39 -16.42
C PHE A 237 11.28 -22.23 -16.28
N PHE A 238 11.70 -21.11 -15.72
CA PHE A 238 10.85 -19.94 -15.55
C PHE A 238 11.29 -18.77 -16.42
N VAL A 239 10.32 -18.09 -17.02
CA VAL A 239 10.46 -16.67 -17.38
C VAL A 239 10.09 -15.87 -16.13
N ARG A 240 10.98 -14.99 -15.66
CA ARG A 240 10.81 -14.33 -14.36
C ARG A 240 9.91 -13.09 -14.51
N PRO A 241 9.01 -12.84 -13.55
CA PRO A 241 8.03 -11.75 -13.61
C PRO A 241 8.65 -10.38 -13.33
N THR A 242 9.51 -9.88 -14.21
CA THR A 242 10.07 -8.52 -14.11
C THR A 242 9.29 -7.56 -15.01
N ASN A 243 9.39 -6.26 -14.74
CA ASN A 243 8.85 -5.22 -15.64
C ASN A 243 9.43 -5.30 -17.07
N GLN A 244 10.55 -6.01 -17.28
CA GLN A 244 11.19 -6.20 -18.59
C GLN A 244 10.81 -7.54 -19.26
N GLN A 245 10.19 -8.46 -18.52
CA GLN A 245 9.73 -9.75 -19.02
C GLN A 245 8.25 -9.98 -18.63
N PRO A 246 7.32 -9.12 -19.09
CA PRO A 246 5.90 -9.28 -18.79
C PRO A 246 5.31 -10.51 -19.49
N ARG A 247 4.03 -10.81 -19.23
CA ARG A 247 3.33 -11.92 -19.89
C ARG A 247 3.40 -11.81 -21.43
N PRO A 248 3.34 -12.94 -22.18
CA PRO A 248 3.53 -12.94 -23.62
C PRO A 248 2.69 -11.91 -24.40
N LYS A 249 1.42 -11.71 -24.03
CA LYS A 249 0.57 -10.68 -24.64
C LYS A 249 1.16 -9.27 -24.50
N ILE A 250 1.51 -8.87 -23.28
CA ILE A 250 2.01 -7.53 -22.98
C ILE A 250 3.38 -7.35 -23.63
N ALA A 251 4.25 -8.36 -23.52
CA ALA A 251 5.57 -8.35 -24.14
C ALA A 251 5.49 -8.14 -25.66
N ALA A 252 4.53 -8.79 -26.34
CA ALA A 252 4.30 -8.61 -27.77
C ALA A 252 3.76 -7.21 -28.12
N LEU A 253 2.87 -6.64 -27.29
CA LEU A 253 2.32 -5.30 -27.48
C LEU A 253 3.37 -4.19 -27.30
N GLU A 254 4.29 -4.38 -26.37
CA GLU A 254 5.39 -3.45 -26.06
C GLU A 254 6.61 -3.66 -26.97
N GLY A 255 6.55 -4.63 -27.89
CA GLY A 255 7.58 -4.85 -28.91
C GLY A 255 8.81 -5.61 -28.44
N TYR A 256 8.73 -6.34 -27.32
CA TYR A 256 9.82 -7.17 -26.83
C TYR A 256 10.05 -8.40 -27.71
N ASN A 257 11.29 -8.90 -27.75
CA ASN A 257 11.64 -10.10 -28.50
C ASN A 257 11.31 -11.36 -27.70
N LEU A 258 10.17 -11.99 -28.01
CA LEU A 258 9.68 -13.17 -27.27
C LEU A 258 10.61 -14.39 -27.38
N LYS A 259 11.38 -14.54 -28.47
CA LYS A 259 12.34 -15.65 -28.62
C LYS A 259 13.52 -15.51 -27.68
N ASN A 260 14.01 -14.29 -27.48
CA ASN A 260 15.09 -14.02 -26.52
C ASN A 260 14.61 -14.30 -25.09
N ILE A 261 13.40 -13.86 -24.74
CA ILE A 261 12.83 -14.11 -23.41
C ILE A 261 12.70 -15.62 -23.13
N ILE A 262 12.22 -16.41 -24.10
CA ILE A 262 12.14 -17.88 -23.97
C ILE A 262 13.55 -18.50 -23.83
N ALA A 263 14.55 -17.96 -24.55
CA ALA A 263 15.92 -18.45 -24.48
C ALA A 263 16.60 -18.15 -23.14
N GLU A 264 16.25 -17.02 -22.52
CA GLU A 264 16.75 -16.57 -21.21
C GLU A 264 16.05 -17.26 -20.03
N ALA A 265 15.00 -18.06 -20.26
CA ALA A 265 14.32 -18.79 -19.20
C ALA A 265 15.30 -19.67 -18.40
N GLN A 266 15.25 -19.56 -17.07
CA GLN A 266 16.23 -20.16 -16.16
C GLN A 266 15.68 -21.42 -15.48
N PRO A 267 16.53 -22.44 -15.18
CA PRO A 267 16.10 -23.66 -14.50
C PRO A 267 15.72 -23.41 -13.05
N ILE A 268 14.96 -24.35 -12.47
CA ILE A 268 14.67 -24.36 -11.03
C ILE A 268 15.91 -24.86 -10.27
N TRP A 269 16.36 -24.06 -9.31
CA TRP A 269 17.63 -24.21 -8.59
C TRP A 269 17.76 -25.50 -7.78
N HIS A 270 19.00 -25.81 -7.38
CA HIS A 270 19.28 -26.90 -6.44
C HIS A 270 18.75 -26.54 -5.03
N LYS A 271 18.09 -27.49 -4.37
CA LYS A 271 17.35 -27.29 -3.09
C LYS A 271 18.17 -26.79 -1.90
N SER A 272 19.49 -26.76 -1.99
CA SER A 272 20.36 -26.57 -0.82
C SER A 272 21.44 -25.49 -0.97
N ILE A 273 21.69 -24.96 -2.18
CA ILE A 273 22.76 -23.98 -2.42
C ILE A 273 22.35 -23.06 -3.58
N THR A 274 22.47 -21.75 -3.39
CA THR A 274 22.21 -20.69 -4.39
C THR A 274 23.22 -19.53 -4.20
N THR A 275 23.30 -18.61 -5.15
CA THR A 275 24.15 -17.40 -5.08
C THR A 275 23.30 -16.13 -5.14
N PHE A 276 23.81 -14.98 -4.67
CA PHE A 276 23.03 -13.74 -4.79
C PHE A 276 22.75 -13.36 -6.25
N ASN A 277 23.71 -13.60 -7.18
CA ASN A 277 23.50 -13.35 -8.61
C ASN A 277 22.30 -14.11 -9.18
N THR A 278 22.00 -15.29 -8.61
CA THR A 278 20.87 -16.15 -9.00
C THR A 278 19.58 -15.84 -8.23
N LEU A 279 19.67 -15.11 -7.12
CA LEU A 279 18.54 -14.61 -6.32
C LEU A 279 18.14 -13.18 -6.68
N ARG A 280 18.98 -12.43 -7.41
CA ARG A 280 18.82 -10.99 -7.66
C ARG A 280 17.44 -10.61 -8.21
N GLU A 281 16.96 -11.35 -9.21
CA GLU A 281 15.66 -11.08 -9.82
C GLU A 281 14.48 -11.50 -8.93
N ASP A 282 14.66 -12.53 -8.08
CA ASP A 282 13.66 -12.92 -7.09
C ASP A 282 13.58 -11.87 -5.97
N VAL A 283 14.72 -11.36 -5.48
CA VAL A 283 14.78 -10.26 -4.51
C VAL A 283 14.15 -8.99 -5.09
N LEU A 284 14.43 -8.67 -6.36
CA LEU A 284 13.81 -7.52 -7.02
C LEU A 284 12.28 -7.69 -7.16
N SER A 285 11.83 -8.90 -7.49
CA SER A 285 10.40 -9.22 -7.59
C SER A 285 9.71 -9.11 -6.21
N ASP A 286 10.31 -9.64 -5.15
CA ASP A 286 9.79 -9.55 -3.79
C ASP A 286 9.72 -8.09 -3.32
N LEU A 287 10.77 -7.29 -3.57
CA LEU A 287 10.80 -5.86 -3.24
C LEU A 287 9.74 -5.04 -4.00
N GLN A 288 9.35 -5.47 -5.20
CA GLN A 288 8.32 -4.81 -6.01
C GLN A 288 6.89 -5.25 -5.65
N ASN A 289 6.73 -6.28 -4.81
CA ASN A 289 5.45 -6.91 -4.48
C ASN A 289 5.15 -6.97 -2.97
N ILE A 290 5.77 -6.09 -2.17
CA ILE A 290 5.74 -6.10 -0.68
C ILE A 290 4.31 -6.09 -0.08
N ASP A 291 3.32 -5.52 -0.77
CA ASP A 291 2.00 -5.24 -0.17
C ASP A 291 0.86 -6.23 -0.50
N LYS A 292 1.14 -7.41 -1.07
CA LYS A 292 0.11 -8.10 -1.88
C LYS A 292 -0.79 -9.16 -1.23
N VAL A 293 -0.62 -9.53 0.05
CA VAL A 293 -1.58 -10.44 0.74
C VAL A 293 -1.67 -10.09 2.24
N GLN A 294 -2.86 -9.77 2.74
CA GLN A 294 -3.11 -9.44 4.15
C GLN A 294 -4.37 -10.17 4.66
N GLY A 295 -4.32 -10.80 5.84
CA GLY A 295 -5.46 -11.55 6.41
C GLY A 295 -5.04 -12.89 7.04
N TYR A 296 -5.99 -13.61 7.65
CA TYR A 296 -5.68 -14.86 8.38
C TYR A 296 -6.59 -16.07 8.11
N SER A 297 -7.76 -15.95 7.51
CA SER A 297 -8.64 -17.11 7.25
C SER A 297 -9.61 -16.82 6.09
N LEU A 298 -10.84 -16.42 6.37
CA LEU A 298 -11.86 -16.10 5.37
C LEU A 298 -11.37 -14.99 4.42
N ASP A 299 -10.67 -13.97 4.93
CA ASP A 299 -10.10 -12.89 4.11
C ASP A 299 -9.11 -13.38 3.07
N LEU A 300 -8.26 -14.36 3.44
CA LEU A 300 -7.29 -14.96 2.52
C LEU A 300 -8.01 -15.77 1.44
N ALA A 301 -9.03 -16.55 1.82
CA ALA A 301 -9.85 -17.28 0.87
C ALA A 301 -10.60 -16.34 -0.09
N MET A 302 -11.15 -15.24 0.40
CA MET A 302 -11.79 -14.19 -0.42
C MET A 302 -10.81 -13.50 -1.38
N GLN A 303 -9.52 -13.47 -1.04
CA GLN A 303 -8.44 -13.03 -1.93
C GLN A 303 -7.97 -14.10 -2.92
N GLY A 304 -8.58 -15.29 -2.90
CA GLY A 304 -8.25 -16.41 -3.79
C GLY A 304 -7.14 -17.32 -3.27
N VAL A 305 -6.78 -17.27 -1.99
CA VAL A 305 -5.79 -18.15 -1.37
C VAL A 305 -6.44 -19.46 -0.93
N ASN A 306 -5.97 -20.58 -1.48
CA ASN A 306 -6.47 -21.91 -1.11
C ASN A 306 -6.18 -22.22 0.37
N THR A 307 -7.24 -22.32 1.15
CA THR A 307 -7.19 -22.36 2.60
C THR A 307 -7.79 -23.66 3.12
N LEU A 308 -7.01 -24.48 3.83
CA LEU A 308 -7.44 -25.73 4.44
C LEU A 308 -7.67 -25.55 5.95
N TRP A 309 -8.87 -25.88 6.41
CA TRP A 309 -9.27 -25.84 7.82
C TRP A 309 -9.30 -27.24 8.44
N GLY A 310 -8.49 -27.44 9.50
CA GLY A 310 -8.58 -28.56 10.42
C GLY A 310 -9.21 -28.13 11.74
N SER A 311 -10.54 -28.19 11.84
CA SER A 311 -11.27 -27.88 13.08
C SER A 311 -11.59 -29.17 13.85
N PHE A 312 -10.83 -29.42 14.90
CA PHE A 312 -10.97 -30.58 15.77
C PHE A 312 -11.91 -30.32 16.95
N GLU A 313 -12.11 -29.05 17.31
CA GLU A 313 -12.99 -28.63 18.39
C GLU A 313 -14.44 -28.41 17.93
N ILE A 314 -14.63 -27.88 16.72
CA ILE A 314 -15.94 -27.50 16.18
C ILE A 314 -16.24 -28.33 14.93
N ARG A 315 -17.47 -28.82 14.79
CA ARG A 315 -17.91 -29.53 13.57
C ARG A 315 -17.89 -28.58 12.36
N ASN A 316 -17.44 -29.08 11.20
CA ASN A 316 -17.37 -28.32 9.94
C ASN A 316 -18.66 -27.59 9.60
N ALA A 317 -19.84 -28.19 9.79
CA ALA A 317 -21.11 -27.52 9.52
C ALA A 317 -21.32 -26.25 10.37
N ARG A 318 -20.86 -26.25 11.63
CA ARG A 318 -20.95 -25.09 12.52
C ARG A 318 -19.89 -24.04 12.18
N LEU A 319 -18.69 -24.48 11.83
CA LEU A 319 -17.62 -23.61 11.36
C LEU A 319 -18.01 -22.90 10.07
N ALA A 320 -18.45 -23.66 9.05
CA ALA A 320 -18.92 -23.15 7.78
C ALA A 320 -20.13 -22.22 7.95
N ARG A 321 -21.07 -22.55 8.85
CA ARG A 321 -22.15 -21.62 9.23
C ARG A 321 -21.59 -20.28 9.73
N THR A 322 -20.64 -20.30 10.66
CA THR A 322 -20.03 -19.07 11.19
C THR A 322 -19.33 -18.27 10.08
N MET A 323 -18.52 -18.92 9.25
CA MET A 323 -17.80 -18.27 8.15
C MET A 323 -18.75 -17.70 7.10
N LEU A 324 -19.82 -18.43 6.76
CA LEU A 324 -20.83 -18.00 5.81
C LEU A 324 -21.56 -16.75 6.32
N GLN A 325 -21.93 -16.72 7.61
CA GLN A 325 -22.55 -15.54 8.23
C GLN A 325 -21.57 -14.36 8.30
N GLN A 326 -20.28 -14.61 8.58
CA GLN A 326 -19.23 -13.59 8.53
C GLN A 326 -19.05 -13.00 7.13
N MET A 327 -19.06 -13.85 6.08
CA MET A 327 -18.99 -13.42 4.68
C MET A 327 -20.24 -12.63 4.27
N ALA A 328 -21.42 -13.09 4.71
CA ALA A 328 -22.68 -12.40 4.44
C ALA A 328 -22.81 -11.08 5.21
N GLY A 329 -22.03 -10.88 6.28
CA GLY A 329 -22.13 -9.72 7.17
C GLY A 329 -23.43 -9.67 7.98
N MET A 330 -24.19 -10.78 8.02
CA MET A 330 -25.49 -10.86 8.69
C MET A 330 -25.83 -12.29 9.15
N PRO A 331 -26.70 -12.45 10.17
CA PRO A 331 -27.20 -13.76 10.57
C PRO A 331 -28.14 -14.36 9.51
N LEU A 332 -27.77 -15.51 8.96
CA LEU A 332 -28.54 -16.21 7.91
C LEU A 332 -29.66 -17.09 8.46
N ASP A 333 -29.63 -17.42 9.75
CA ASP A 333 -30.76 -18.06 10.42
C ASP A 333 -32.00 -17.16 10.49
N GLU A 334 -31.79 -15.84 10.51
CA GLU A 334 -32.87 -14.83 10.42
C GLU A 334 -33.17 -14.39 8.98
N ASN A 335 -32.26 -14.67 8.03
CA ASN A 335 -32.34 -14.27 6.62
C ASN A 335 -32.24 -15.48 5.66
N ILE A 336 -32.98 -16.55 5.95
CA ILE A 336 -32.85 -17.84 5.25
C ILE A 336 -33.12 -17.76 3.74
N GLN A 337 -33.90 -16.79 3.28
CA GLN A 337 -34.20 -16.59 1.86
C GLN A 337 -32.97 -16.20 1.04
N SER A 338 -31.99 -15.56 1.69
CA SER A 338 -30.72 -15.19 1.07
C SER A 338 -29.67 -16.30 1.17
N PHE A 339 -29.98 -17.39 1.89
CA PHE A 339 -29.04 -18.49 2.13
C PHE A 339 -28.51 -19.05 0.82
N ASP A 340 -29.36 -19.44 -0.12
CA ASP A 340 -28.92 -20.07 -1.37
C ASP A 340 -27.98 -19.16 -2.16
N ASN A 341 -28.26 -17.85 -2.21
CA ASN A 341 -27.39 -16.87 -2.88
C ASN A 341 -26.01 -16.79 -2.20
N PHE A 342 -25.95 -16.64 -0.88
CA PHE A 342 -24.68 -16.55 -0.16
C PHE A 342 -23.95 -17.89 -0.10
N ALA A 343 -24.68 -19.01 -0.06
CA ALA A 343 -24.12 -20.34 -0.12
C ALA A 343 -23.48 -20.60 -1.50
N ASP A 344 -24.14 -20.20 -2.58
CA ASP A 344 -23.61 -20.25 -3.95
C ASP A 344 -22.35 -19.37 -4.09
N GLU A 345 -22.30 -18.19 -3.47
CA GLU A 345 -21.09 -17.35 -3.45
C GLU A 345 -19.99 -17.95 -2.56
N PHE A 346 -20.34 -18.53 -1.41
CA PHE A 346 -19.39 -19.16 -0.49
C PHE A 346 -18.79 -20.43 -1.08
N GLU A 347 -19.56 -21.20 -1.85
CA GLU A 347 -19.07 -22.39 -2.59
C GLU A 347 -17.98 -22.03 -3.60
N LYS A 348 -17.95 -20.79 -4.10
CA LYS A 348 -16.90 -20.32 -5.01
C LYS A 348 -15.57 -20.03 -4.30
N LEU A 349 -15.57 -19.89 -2.98
CA LEU A 349 -14.35 -19.63 -2.23
C LEU A 349 -13.46 -20.89 -2.18
N PRO A 350 -12.12 -20.73 -2.29
CA PRO A 350 -11.20 -21.86 -2.26
C PRO A 350 -10.93 -22.35 -0.81
N ILE A 351 -11.99 -22.68 -0.07
CA ILE A 351 -11.94 -23.17 1.31
C ILE A 351 -12.17 -24.68 1.32
N TYR A 352 -11.28 -25.40 2.00
CA TYR A 352 -11.33 -26.84 2.16
C TYR A 352 -11.40 -27.20 3.64
N PHE A 353 -12.13 -28.25 3.99
CA PHE A 353 -12.29 -28.68 5.38
C PHE A 353 -11.79 -30.12 5.56
N MET A 354 -10.97 -30.35 6.58
CA MET A 354 -10.65 -31.70 7.02
C MET A 354 -11.88 -32.30 7.71
N THR A 355 -12.21 -33.56 7.47
CA THR A 355 -13.40 -34.21 8.01
C THR A 355 -13.22 -34.72 9.45
N PHE A 356 -12.10 -34.38 10.09
CA PHE A 356 -11.79 -34.80 11.45
C PHE A 356 -12.61 -34.02 12.49
N HIS A 357 -12.99 -34.70 13.57
CA HIS A 357 -13.60 -34.08 14.74
C HIS A 357 -13.17 -34.86 15.99
N GLY A 358 -12.75 -34.17 17.04
CA GLY A 358 -12.21 -34.79 18.25
C GLY A 358 -10.74 -35.21 18.12
N GLN A 359 -10.27 -36.09 19.00
CA GLN A 359 -8.85 -36.46 19.05
C GLN A 359 -8.41 -37.24 17.82
N GLN A 360 -7.24 -36.89 17.27
CA GLN A 360 -6.63 -37.55 16.11
C GLN A 360 -5.12 -37.67 16.32
N SER A 361 -4.48 -38.70 15.75
CA SER A 361 -3.02 -38.78 15.74
C SER A 361 -2.44 -37.78 14.74
N ILE A 362 -1.32 -37.14 15.09
CA ILE A 362 -0.64 -36.19 14.20
C ILE A 362 -0.25 -36.79 12.84
N ASP A 363 0.11 -38.07 12.78
CA ASP A 363 0.50 -38.71 11.52
C ASP A 363 -0.65 -38.71 10.49
N VAL A 364 -1.88 -39.00 10.94
CA VAL A 364 -3.09 -38.97 10.11
C VAL A 364 -3.42 -37.54 9.66
N VAL A 365 -3.25 -36.56 10.56
CA VAL A 365 -3.46 -35.14 10.23
C VAL A 365 -2.45 -34.67 9.19
N MET A 366 -1.17 -34.99 9.38
CA MET A 366 -0.10 -34.61 8.45
C MET A 366 -0.25 -35.29 7.09
N GLU A 367 -0.68 -36.56 7.04
CA GLU A 367 -0.98 -37.25 5.78
C GLU A 367 -2.08 -36.53 5.00
N ALA A 368 -3.17 -36.14 5.67
CA ALA A 368 -4.26 -35.39 5.06
C ALA A 368 -3.82 -33.99 4.60
N VAL A 369 -3.02 -33.28 5.40
CA VAL A 369 -2.47 -31.96 5.03
C VAL A 369 -1.54 -32.07 3.82
N GLU A 370 -0.56 -32.99 3.83
CA GLU A 370 0.35 -33.18 2.69
C GLU A 370 -0.39 -33.59 1.42
N HIS A 371 -1.42 -34.44 1.56
CA HIS A 371 -2.27 -34.84 0.46
C HIS A 371 -3.06 -33.66 -0.11
N ALA A 372 -3.78 -32.93 0.74
CA ALA A 372 -4.60 -31.80 0.32
C ALA A 372 -3.75 -30.71 -0.34
N THR A 373 -2.58 -30.40 0.22
CA THR A 373 -1.62 -29.46 -0.39
C THR A 373 -1.14 -29.93 -1.75
N TYR A 374 -0.90 -31.22 -1.95
CA TYR A 374 -0.51 -31.73 -3.27
C TYR A 374 -1.65 -31.71 -4.28
N VAL A 375 -2.87 -32.09 -3.89
CA VAL A 375 -4.01 -32.21 -4.80
C VAL A 375 -4.60 -30.84 -5.12
N HIS A 376 -4.95 -30.09 -4.08
CA HIS A 376 -5.68 -28.83 -4.15
C HIS A 376 -4.78 -27.60 -4.12
N ASP A 377 -3.45 -27.74 -4.17
CA ASP A 377 -2.49 -26.62 -4.13
C ASP A 377 -2.74 -25.68 -2.93
N ILE A 378 -3.06 -26.25 -1.75
CA ILE A 378 -3.31 -25.48 -0.52
C ILE A 378 -2.09 -24.61 -0.19
N ALA A 379 -2.32 -23.30 -0.07
CA ALA A 379 -1.31 -22.31 0.24
C ALA A 379 -1.37 -21.86 1.72
N HIS A 380 -2.50 -22.07 2.38
CA HIS A 380 -2.69 -21.76 3.80
C HIS A 380 -3.39 -22.88 4.56
N VAL A 381 -2.88 -23.26 5.74
CA VAL A 381 -3.43 -24.32 6.59
C VAL A 381 -3.70 -23.76 7.98
N ILE A 382 -4.91 -23.99 8.51
CA ILE A 382 -5.32 -23.62 9.86
C ILE A 382 -5.62 -24.88 10.67
N ILE A 383 -5.04 -24.97 11.86
CA ILE A 383 -5.24 -26.09 12.78
C ILE A 383 -5.79 -25.56 14.11
N ASP A 384 -7.04 -25.90 14.38
CA ASP A 384 -7.78 -25.48 15.58
C ASP A 384 -8.42 -26.69 16.28
N ASN A 385 -7.86 -27.26 17.35
CA ASN A 385 -6.73 -26.81 18.17
C ASN A 385 -5.68 -27.94 18.30
N VAL A 386 -4.40 -27.58 18.38
CA VAL A 386 -3.26 -28.50 18.53
C VAL A 386 -3.45 -29.51 19.68
N GLN A 387 -4.19 -29.16 20.74
CA GLN A 387 -4.44 -30.04 21.90
C GLN A 387 -5.14 -31.37 21.54
N PHE A 388 -5.95 -31.39 20.48
CA PHE A 388 -6.65 -32.60 20.04
C PHE A 388 -5.72 -33.65 19.44
N MET A 389 -4.48 -33.28 19.10
CA MET A 389 -3.47 -34.19 18.58
C MET A 389 -2.56 -34.84 19.64
N MET A 390 -2.76 -34.50 20.92
CA MET A 390 -1.85 -34.92 22.00
C MET A 390 -2.25 -36.25 22.69
N GLY A 391 -3.50 -36.70 22.52
CA GLY A 391 -4.13 -37.71 23.38
C GLY A 391 -3.99 -39.18 22.96
N MET A 392 -3.65 -39.49 21.71
CA MET A 392 -3.75 -40.86 21.18
C MET A 392 -2.39 -41.52 20.98
N SER A 393 -1.84 -42.12 22.04
CA SER A 393 -1.01 -43.31 21.88
C SER A 393 -1.04 -44.14 23.17
N GLU A 394 -1.65 -45.33 23.10
CA GLU A 394 -1.70 -46.29 24.21
C GLU A 394 -0.34 -46.89 24.56
N GLN A 395 0.70 -46.64 23.76
CA GLN A 395 2.00 -47.31 23.88
C GLN A 395 3.10 -46.54 24.61
N SER A 396 2.82 -45.39 25.24
CA SER A 396 3.86 -44.70 26.01
C SER A 396 3.30 -43.84 27.14
N LYS A 397 2.96 -44.49 28.26
CA LYS A 397 2.65 -43.85 29.55
C LYS A 397 3.81 -43.03 30.15
N HIS A 398 4.97 -42.96 29.49
CA HIS A 398 6.17 -42.26 29.96
C HIS A 398 6.70 -41.14 29.04
N VAL A 399 6.03 -40.80 27.95
CA VAL A 399 6.46 -39.66 27.11
C VAL A 399 5.78 -38.38 27.58
N ASP A 400 6.60 -37.41 27.99
CA ASP A 400 6.17 -36.10 28.47
C ASP A 400 5.25 -35.40 27.44
N ARG A 401 4.11 -34.90 27.91
CA ARG A 401 3.12 -34.19 27.08
C ARG A 401 3.75 -32.98 26.37
N TYR A 402 4.76 -32.36 26.98
CA TYR A 402 5.49 -31.23 26.40
C TYR A 402 6.29 -31.61 25.16
N TRP A 403 6.95 -32.78 25.19
CA TRP A 403 7.75 -33.26 24.05
C TRP A 403 6.87 -33.58 22.83
N ARG A 404 5.65 -34.07 23.06
CA ARG A 404 4.67 -34.34 21.98
C ARG A 404 4.20 -33.06 21.29
N GLN A 405 3.94 -32.00 22.06
CA GLN A 405 3.55 -30.72 21.47
C GLN A 405 4.68 -30.11 20.65
N ASP A 406 5.92 -30.17 21.18
CA ASP A 406 7.12 -29.76 20.46
C ASP A 406 7.31 -30.55 19.15
N MET A 407 6.99 -31.85 19.16
CA MET A 407 7.02 -32.70 17.96
C MET A 407 5.97 -32.26 16.93
N ILE A 408 4.74 -31.98 17.35
CA ILE A 408 3.67 -31.49 16.47
C ILE A 408 4.06 -30.15 15.83
N VAL A 409 4.52 -29.18 16.62
CA VAL A 409 4.97 -27.88 16.10
C VAL A 409 6.14 -28.07 15.13
N SER A 410 7.10 -28.95 15.45
CA SER A 410 8.23 -29.25 14.57
C SER A 410 7.80 -29.85 13.24
N GLN A 411 6.80 -30.74 13.22
CA GLN A 411 6.28 -31.34 11.98
C GLN A 411 5.57 -30.29 11.11
N PHE A 412 4.72 -29.45 11.71
CA PHE A 412 4.07 -28.35 10.99
C PHE A 412 5.06 -27.29 10.50
N ARG A 413 6.10 -26.97 11.28
CA ARG A 413 7.19 -26.07 10.84
C ARG A 413 7.93 -26.65 9.65
N SER A 414 8.33 -27.92 9.73
CA SER A 414 9.00 -28.62 8.63
C SER A 414 8.14 -28.64 7.37
N PHE A 415 6.84 -28.91 7.53
CA PHE A 415 5.87 -28.85 6.43
C PHE A 415 5.75 -27.45 5.84
N ALA A 416 5.56 -26.40 6.66
CA ALA A 416 5.46 -25.02 6.20
C ALA A 416 6.66 -24.63 5.32
N THR A 417 7.88 -24.97 5.78
CA THR A 417 9.13 -24.71 5.04
C THR A 417 9.25 -25.56 3.77
N LYS A 418 8.93 -26.86 3.83
CA LYS A 418 9.04 -27.79 2.69
C LYS A 418 8.02 -27.48 1.60
N SER A 419 6.81 -27.11 2.01
CA SER A 419 5.67 -26.90 1.11
C SER A 419 5.53 -25.45 0.68
N ASN A 420 6.22 -24.50 1.31
CA ASN A 420 6.00 -23.05 1.16
C ASN A 420 4.53 -22.68 1.42
N CYS A 421 4.01 -23.17 2.53
CA CYS A 421 2.61 -23.02 2.93
C CYS A 421 2.56 -22.21 4.23
N HIS A 422 1.68 -21.21 4.30
CA HIS A 422 1.42 -20.48 5.53
C HIS A 422 0.65 -21.41 6.49
N VAL A 423 1.12 -21.55 7.73
CA VAL A 423 0.47 -22.41 8.73
C VAL A 423 0.10 -21.59 9.95
N THR A 424 -1.18 -21.63 10.31
CA THR A 424 -1.74 -21.01 11.51
C THR A 424 -2.11 -22.10 12.51
N LEU A 425 -1.45 -22.09 13.68
CA LEU A 425 -1.72 -23.03 14.76
C LEU A 425 -2.41 -22.30 15.91
N VAL A 426 -3.61 -22.76 16.29
CA VAL A 426 -4.30 -22.28 17.50
C VAL A 426 -3.83 -23.12 18.68
N ILE A 427 -3.30 -22.44 19.70
CA ILE A 427 -2.77 -23.06 20.92
C ILE A 427 -3.36 -22.37 22.15
N HIS A 428 -3.91 -23.16 23.07
CA HIS A 428 -4.38 -22.62 24.35
C HIS A 428 -3.22 -22.32 25.31
N PRO A 429 -3.28 -21.20 26.06
CA PRO A 429 -2.29 -20.88 27.08
C PRO A 429 -2.40 -21.80 28.31
N ARG A 430 -1.35 -21.80 29.14
CA ARG A 430 -1.39 -22.37 30.49
C ARG A 430 -2.33 -21.56 31.37
N LYS A 431 -2.81 -22.17 32.46
CA LYS A 431 -3.57 -21.45 33.49
C LYS A 431 -2.61 -20.53 34.25
N GLU A 432 -2.55 -19.27 33.87
CA GLU A 432 -1.86 -18.21 34.59
C GLU A 432 -2.79 -17.59 35.65
N ARG A 433 -2.22 -16.79 36.57
CA ARG A 433 -3.01 -16.04 37.55
C ARG A 433 -3.84 -14.98 36.83
N VAL A 434 -5.06 -14.72 37.31
CA VAL A 434 -6.02 -13.80 36.67
C VAL A 434 -5.48 -12.37 36.52
N GLU A 435 -4.52 -11.97 37.36
CA GLU A 435 -3.91 -10.64 37.38
C GLU A 435 -2.70 -10.49 36.43
N GLU A 436 -2.18 -11.60 35.89
CA GLU A 436 -0.95 -11.59 35.08
C GLU A 436 -1.28 -11.63 33.58
N GLU A 437 -0.59 -10.80 32.80
CA GLU A 437 -0.72 -10.80 31.34
C GLU A 437 -0.08 -12.04 30.71
N LEU A 438 -0.71 -12.54 29.64
CA LEU A 438 -0.15 -13.65 28.88
C LEU A 438 1.09 -13.18 28.11
N THR A 439 2.17 -13.95 28.22
CA THR A 439 3.41 -13.73 27.47
C THR A 439 3.70 -14.92 26.57
N THR A 440 4.78 -14.84 25.78
CA THR A 440 5.27 -15.99 24.99
C THR A 440 5.67 -17.18 25.87
N ALA A 441 5.92 -16.97 27.17
CA ALA A 441 6.18 -18.03 28.14
C ALA A 441 4.90 -18.70 28.65
N SER A 442 3.73 -18.06 28.48
CA SER A 442 2.43 -18.56 28.93
C SER A 442 1.83 -19.62 27.98
N ILE A 443 2.49 -19.93 26.87
CA ILE A 443 2.07 -20.97 25.93
C ILE A 443 2.26 -22.35 26.59
N PHE A 444 1.25 -23.21 26.50
CA PHE A 444 1.35 -24.61 26.94
C PHE A 444 2.45 -25.31 26.11
N GLY A 445 3.40 -26.04 26.71
CA GLY A 445 4.51 -26.69 25.96
C GLY A 445 5.94 -26.29 26.37
N GLY A 446 6.95 -26.87 25.73
CA GLY A 446 8.33 -26.35 25.82
C GLY A 446 8.43 -24.97 25.14
N ALA A 447 9.46 -24.17 25.43
CA ALA A 447 9.69 -22.87 24.78
C ALA A 447 9.82 -22.95 23.23
N LYS A 448 9.82 -24.17 22.68
CA LYS A 448 9.95 -24.45 21.26
C LYS A 448 8.81 -23.91 20.41
N ALA A 449 7.57 -23.92 20.92
CA ALA A 449 6.42 -23.41 20.17
C ALA A 449 6.56 -21.92 19.80
N SER A 450 6.96 -21.09 20.77
CA SER A 450 7.23 -19.67 20.55
C SER A 450 8.55 -19.41 19.81
N GLN A 451 9.54 -20.30 19.93
CA GLN A 451 10.82 -20.19 19.19
C GLN A 451 10.67 -20.50 17.69
N GLU A 452 9.96 -21.56 17.33
CA GLU A 452 9.80 -22.01 15.94
C GLU A 452 8.85 -21.10 15.14
N ALA A 453 7.79 -20.60 15.79
CA ALA A 453 6.82 -19.70 15.16
C ALA A 453 7.49 -18.42 14.62
N ASP A 454 7.15 -18.01 13.40
CA ASP A 454 7.63 -16.74 12.83
C ASP A 454 6.89 -15.54 13.45
N ASN A 455 5.58 -15.69 13.71
CA ASN A 455 4.74 -14.71 14.39
C ASN A 455 4.03 -15.33 15.60
N VAL A 456 3.89 -14.59 16.69
CA VAL A 456 3.09 -14.99 17.86
C VAL A 456 2.09 -13.89 18.17
N LEU A 457 0.81 -14.21 18.03
CA LEU A 457 -0.30 -13.33 18.34
C LEU A 457 -1.02 -13.81 19.60
N ILE A 458 -1.24 -12.91 20.55
CA ILE A 458 -1.91 -13.20 21.81
C ILE A 458 -3.16 -12.35 21.91
N ILE A 459 -4.32 -12.98 22.08
CA ILE A 459 -5.57 -12.27 22.37
C ILE A 459 -5.67 -12.13 23.89
N GLN A 460 -5.62 -10.90 24.40
CA GLN A 460 -5.71 -10.59 25.82
C GLN A 460 -7.04 -9.89 26.16
N ASP A 461 -7.55 -10.12 27.37
CA ASP A 461 -8.79 -9.53 27.87
C ASP A 461 -8.62 -8.95 29.29
N LYS A 462 -8.50 -7.62 29.38
CA LYS A 462 -8.33 -6.92 30.67
C LYS A 462 -9.64 -6.52 31.35
N ARG A 463 -10.79 -6.90 30.80
CA ARG A 463 -12.12 -6.55 31.38
C ARG A 463 -12.34 -7.12 32.78
N LEU A 464 -11.63 -8.20 33.14
CA LEU A 464 -11.77 -8.88 34.44
C LEU A 464 -10.99 -8.21 35.60
N ILE A 465 -10.06 -7.29 35.29
CA ILE A 465 -9.10 -6.74 36.26
C ILE A 465 -9.24 -5.20 36.37
N SER A 466 -9.87 -4.54 35.39
CA SER A 466 -10.10 -3.10 35.38
C SER A 466 -11.47 -2.74 34.81
N VAL A 467 -12.17 -1.80 35.46
CA VAL A 467 -13.49 -1.27 35.04
C VAL A 467 -13.45 -0.60 33.65
N ARG A 468 -12.25 -0.32 33.10
CA ARG A 468 -12.02 0.27 31.77
C ARG A 468 -11.26 -0.65 30.79
N GLY A 469 -11.05 -1.93 31.10
CA GLY A 469 -10.25 -2.84 30.27
C GLY A 469 -10.87 -3.11 28.89
N LYS A 470 -10.09 -3.06 27.81
CA LYS A 470 -10.48 -3.50 26.46
C LYS A 470 -9.86 -4.87 26.12
N LYS A 471 -10.50 -5.65 25.25
CA LYS A 471 -9.89 -6.82 24.61
C LYS A 471 -8.90 -6.31 23.57
N TYR A 472 -7.76 -6.97 23.40
CA TYR A 472 -6.77 -6.56 22.40
C TYR A 472 -5.99 -7.76 21.84
N LEU A 473 -5.50 -7.60 20.62
CA LEU A 473 -4.55 -8.49 19.99
C LEU A 473 -3.15 -7.92 20.21
N GLN A 474 -2.26 -8.70 20.79
CA GLN A 474 -0.86 -8.35 20.96
C GLN A 474 0.00 -9.15 19.98
N ILE A 475 0.84 -8.45 19.23
CA ILE A 475 1.91 -9.05 18.44
C ILE A 475 3.10 -9.23 19.40
N ALA A 476 3.23 -10.44 19.95
CA ALA A 476 4.26 -10.78 20.92
C ALA A 476 5.57 -11.25 20.26
N LYS A 477 5.52 -11.59 18.97
CA LYS A 477 6.70 -11.89 18.15
C LYS A 477 6.39 -11.62 16.68
N ASN A 478 7.34 -11.01 15.97
CA ASN A 478 7.33 -10.83 14.53
C ASN A 478 8.76 -11.01 14.01
N ARG A 479 9.04 -12.12 13.32
CA ARG A 479 10.38 -12.43 12.80
C ARG A 479 10.72 -11.65 11.51
N TYR A 480 9.73 -11.07 10.83
CA TYR A 480 9.93 -10.39 9.55
C TYR A 480 10.51 -8.98 9.71
N SER A 481 9.83 -8.09 10.43
CA SER A 481 10.28 -6.71 10.66
C SER A 481 10.80 -6.46 12.08
N GLY A 482 10.51 -7.35 13.02
CA GLY A 482 10.80 -7.15 14.44
C GLY A 482 9.78 -6.26 15.17
N ASP A 483 8.81 -5.69 14.46
CA ASP A 483 7.82 -4.80 15.04
C ASP A 483 6.85 -5.55 15.96
N LEU A 484 6.74 -5.07 17.19
CA LEU A 484 5.79 -5.53 18.19
C LEU A 484 4.73 -4.43 18.39
N GLY A 485 3.53 -4.83 18.78
CA GLY A 485 2.45 -3.87 18.93
C GLY A 485 1.19 -4.46 19.53
N ILE A 486 0.25 -3.58 19.85
CA ILE A 486 -1.06 -3.94 20.40
C ILE A 486 -2.13 -3.29 19.52
N MET A 487 -3.14 -4.08 19.16
CA MET A 487 -4.33 -3.65 18.45
C MET A 487 -5.53 -3.85 19.35
N SER A 488 -6.25 -2.78 19.68
CA SER A 488 -7.51 -2.91 20.44
C SER A 488 -8.54 -3.67 19.59
N LEU A 489 -9.19 -4.66 20.20
CA LEU A 489 -10.26 -5.43 19.59
C LEU A 489 -11.58 -5.05 20.26
N GLU A 490 -12.53 -4.57 19.47
CA GLU A 490 -13.92 -4.43 19.90
C GLU A 490 -14.71 -5.60 19.30
N PHE A 491 -15.42 -6.32 20.17
CA PHE A 491 -16.31 -7.38 19.73
C PHE A 491 -17.65 -6.74 19.37
N ASP A 492 -17.88 -6.54 18.08
CA ASP A 492 -19.16 -6.08 17.60
C ASP A 492 -20.19 -7.23 17.70
N LEU A 493 -21.08 -7.10 18.70
CA LEU A 493 -22.16 -8.05 18.92
C LEU A 493 -23.23 -7.96 17.82
N PHE A 494 -23.37 -6.79 17.16
CA PHE A 494 -24.42 -6.53 16.19
C PHE A 494 -24.18 -7.22 14.85
N SER A 495 -22.91 -7.44 14.47
CA SER A 495 -22.56 -8.31 13.34
C SER A 495 -22.80 -9.81 13.61
N PHE A 496 -23.13 -10.21 14.85
CA PHE A 496 -23.38 -11.61 15.24
C PHE A 496 -24.81 -11.90 15.78
N PHE A 497 -25.53 -10.89 16.29
CA PHE A 497 -26.92 -10.97 16.79
C PHE A 497 -27.72 -9.71 16.41
N GLY A 498 -27.72 -9.38 15.13
CA GLY A 498 -28.40 -8.19 14.60
C GLY A 498 -29.92 -8.35 14.59
N LEU A 499 -30.61 -7.84 15.61
CA LEU A 499 -32.02 -7.49 15.45
C LEU A 499 -32.14 -6.12 14.76
N ILE A 500 -32.71 -6.20 13.54
CA ILE A 500 -33.58 -5.22 12.86
C ILE A 500 -32.87 -3.89 12.51
N SER A 501 -32.52 -3.61 11.24
CA SER A 501 -33.42 -3.61 10.09
C SER A 501 -32.67 -3.90 8.78
N ASN A 502 -33.35 -4.55 7.84
CA ASN A 502 -33.02 -4.52 6.40
C ASN A 502 -33.28 -3.12 5.79
N GLU A 503 -33.05 -2.06 6.56
CA GLU A 503 -32.92 -0.71 6.05
C GLU A 503 -31.43 -0.40 6.03
N VAL A 504 -30.92 0.06 4.89
CA VAL A 504 -29.67 0.81 4.87
C VAL A 504 -29.88 1.99 5.81
N ILE A 505 -29.38 1.90 7.05
CA ILE A 505 -29.51 2.97 8.03
C ILE A 505 -28.77 4.17 7.45
N LYS A 506 -29.52 5.25 7.19
CA LYS A 506 -28.92 6.47 6.68
C LYS A 506 -27.89 6.98 7.68
N LYS A 507 -26.74 7.43 7.18
CA LYS A 507 -25.73 8.06 8.01
C LYS A 507 -26.35 9.23 8.81
N PRO A 508 -25.89 9.54 10.02
CA PRO A 508 -26.41 10.66 10.82
C PRO A 508 -26.43 11.99 10.05
N THR A 509 -27.38 12.87 10.34
CA THR A 509 -27.38 14.21 9.76
C THR A 509 -26.28 15.07 10.38
N ILE A 510 -25.61 15.87 9.56
CA ILE A 510 -24.55 16.78 10.02
C ILE A 510 -24.91 18.20 9.62
N LEU A 511 -25.01 19.11 10.59
CA LEU A 511 -25.07 20.55 10.34
C LEU A 511 -23.66 21.12 10.33
N ILE A 512 -23.18 21.62 9.20
CA ILE A 512 -21.89 22.31 9.10
C ILE A 512 -22.14 23.81 9.22
N GLY A 513 -21.57 24.43 10.25
CA GLY A 513 -21.63 25.88 10.46
C GLY A 513 -20.34 26.55 10.04
N ILE A 514 -20.45 27.56 9.16
CA ILE A 514 -19.31 28.24 8.54
C ILE A 514 -19.51 29.75 8.72
N LEU A 515 -18.52 30.37 9.38
CA LEU A 515 -18.43 31.82 9.53
C LEU A 515 -17.34 32.34 8.59
N VAL A 516 -17.65 33.35 7.81
CA VAL A 516 -16.74 33.88 6.79
C VAL A 516 -16.61 35.39 6.94
N ARG A 517 -15.40 35.85 7.20
CA ARG A 517 -15.05 37.28 7.18
C ARG A 517 -13.64 37.47 6.63
N ASN A 518 -13.52 38.20 5.53
CA ASN A 518 -12.24 38.52 4.87
C ASN A 518 -11.40 37.29 4.47
N LYS A 519 -12.03 36.26 3.93
CA LYS A 519 -11.41 34.97 3.57
C LYS A 519 -11.43 34.68 2.07
N ALA A 520 -11.47 35.70 1.22
CA ALA A 520 -11.51 35.52 -0.24
C ALA A 520 -10.33 34.69 -0.77
N HIS A 521 -9.17 34.75 -0.11
CA HIS A 521 -7.97 34.02 -0.50
C HIS A 521 -7.99 32.53 -0.10
N THR A 522 -8.69 32.13 0.97
CA THR A 522 -8.79 30.72 1.42
C THR A 522 -10.03 30.01 0.86
N LEU A 523 -11.14 30.74 0.69
CA LEU A 523 -12.45 30.21 0.30
C LEU A 523 -12.42 29.30 -0.93
N PRO A 524 -11.73 29.64 -2.03
CA PRO A 524 -11.67 28.77 -3.21
C PRO A 524 -11.21 27.33 -2.91
N TYR A 525 -10.22 27.18 -2.02
CA TYR A 525 -9.70 25.88 -1.60
C TYR A 525 -10.60 25.23 -0.54
N PHE A 526 -11.01 26.01 0.46
CA PHE A 526 -11.93 25.57 1.52
C PHE A 526 -13.22 24.96 0.93
N LEU A 527 -13.87 25.68 0.01
CA LEU A 527 -15.14 25.27 -0.60
C LEU A 527 -14.95 24.07 -1.55
N SER A 528 -13.81 23.97 -2.22
CA SER A 528 -13.48 22.80 -3.05
C SER A 528 -13.29 21.55 -2.18
N LEU A 529 -12.60 21.66 -1.04
CA LEU A 529 -12.44 20.56 -0.09
C LEU A 529 -13.77 20.18 0.59
N LEU A 530 -14.59 21.16 0.95
CA LEU A 530 -15.93 20.92 1.50
C LEU A 530 -16.81 20.13 0.52
N GLN A 531 -16.75 20.49 -0.77
CA GLN A 531 -17.41 19.75 -1.84
C GLN A 531 -16.89 18.31 -1.94
N ASP A 532 -15.59 18.09 -1.78
CA ASP A 532 -14.95 16.77 -1.93
C ASP A 532 -15.11 15.84 -0.72
N LEU A 533 -15.66 16.30 0.41
CA LEU A 533 -15.93 15.43 1.57
C LEU A 533 -16.83 14.23 1.18
N GLU A 534 -16.35 13.02 1.47
CA GLU A 534 -17.00 11.73 1.22
C GLU A 534 -18.10 11.43 2.26
N TYR A 535 -19.08 12.33 2.37
CA TYR A 535 -20.27 12.15 3.21
C TYR A 535 -21.52 12.47 2.38
N PRO A 536 -22.63 11.71 2.52
CA PRO A 536 -23.82 11.93 1.71
C PRO A 536 -24.32 13.38 1.84
N LYS A 537 -24.27 14.14 0.75
CA LYS A 537 -24.58 15.58 0.77
C LYS A 537 -26.06 15.84 1.14
N ASP A 538 -26.95 14.90 0.80
CA ASP A 538 -28.35 14.87 1.23
C ASP A 538 -28.54 14.60 2.73
N ARG A 539 -27.45 14.37 3.47
CA ARG A 539 -27.39 14.26 4.93
C ARG A 539 -26.59 15.39 5.58
N ILE A 540 -26.13 16.36 4.79
CA ILE A 540 -25.42 17.54 5.27
C ILE A 540 -26.29 18.77 5.10
N SER A 541 -26.49 19.50 6.19
CA SER A 541 -27.07 20.83 6.19
C SER A 541 -25.96 21.86 6.33
N LEU A 542 -26.04 22.97 5.60
CA LEU A 542 -25.09 24.07 5.69
C LEU A 542 -25.75 25.26 6.38
N TRP A 543 -25.01 25.88 7.29
CA TRP A 543 -25.36 27.16 7.90
C TRP A 543 -24.19 28.10 7.70
N ILE A 544 -24.38 29.14 6.90
CA ILE A 544 -23.32 30.05 6.46
C ILE A 544 -23.70 31.48 6.85
N ARG A 545 -22.76 32.18 7.47
CA ARG A 545 -22.85 33.62 7.74
C ARG A 545 -21.61 34.31 7.21
N SER A 546 -21.83 35.41 6.51
CA SER A 546 -20.75 36.28 6.10
C SER A 546 -21.18 37.73 6.21
N ASP A 547 -20.43 38.51 6.96
CA ASP A 547 -20.63 39.93 7.21
C ASP A 547 -19.28 40.63 7.41
N ASN A 548 -19.28 41.95 7.45
CA ASN A 548 -18.10 42.76 7.76
C ASN A 548 -16.88 42.46 6.85
N ASN A 549 -17.15 42.19 5.57
CA ASN A 549 -16.14 41.89 4.57
C ASN A 549 -15.70 43.17 3.86
N VAL A 550 -14.39 43.30 3.66
CA VAL A 550 -13.76 44.32 2.81
C VAL A 550 -13.12 43.70 1.55
N ASP A 551 -13.25 42.38 1.38
CA ASP A 551 -12.76 41.62 0.24
C ASP A 551 -13.90 40.94 -0.55
N ASN A 552 -13.54 40.11 -1.55
CA ASN A 552 -14.51 39.44 -2.43
C ASN A 552 -15.09 38.14 -1.84
N SER A 553 -15.09 37.94 -0.52
CA SER A 553 -15.57 36.70 0.11
C SER A 553 -17.01 36.36 -0.28
N ILE A 554 -17.89 37.37 -0.27
CA ILE A 554 -19.32 37.18 -0.59
C ILE A 554 -19.52 36.79 -2.05
N GLU A 555 -18.75 37.37 -2.99
CA GLU A 555 -18.82 37.00 -4.41
C GLU A 555 -18.46 35.53 -4.61
N ILE A 556 -17.39 35.07 -3.97
CA ILE A 556 -16.91 33.67 -4.06
C ILE A 556 -17.96 32.71 -3.48
N LEU A 557 -18.52 33.04 -2.31
CA LEU A 557 -19.60 32.28 -1.70
C LEU A 557 -20.83 32.21 -2.63
N ASN A 558 -21.26 33.33 -3.20
CA ASN A 558 -22.40 33.39 -4.11
C ASN A 558 -22.19 32.47 -5.34
N VAL A 559 -21.00 32.49 -5.94
CA VAL A 559 -20.69 31.61 -7.08
C VAL A 559 -20.77 30.14 -6.69
N TRP A 560 -20.15 29.76 -5.57
CA TRP A 560 -20.16 28.37 -5.12
C TRP A 560 -21.57 27.89 -4.71
N LEU A 561 -22.30 28.74 -3.98
CA LEU A 561 -23.68 28.45 -3.54
C LEU A 561 -24.61 28.23 -4.74
N ASN A 562 -24.53 29.07 -5.77
CA ASN A 562 -25.35 28.91 -6.97
C ASN A 562 -25.13 27.56 -7.67
N GLU A 563 -23.94 26.98 -7.56
CA GLU A 563 -23.61 25.69 -8.16
C GLU A 563 -23.93 24.50 -7.25
N GLN A 564 -23.73 24.64 -5.94
CA GLN A 564 -23.72 23.50 -5.00
C GLN A 564 -24.97 23.38 -4.13
N LEU A 565 -25.80 24.43 -4.00
CA LEU A 565 -26.90 24.47 -3.04
C LEU A 565 -27.89 23.29 -3.20
N SER A 566 -28.13 22.85 -4.43
CA SER A 566 -29.04 21.73 -4.73
C SER A 566 -28.54 20.34 -4.28
N ASN A 567 -27.25 20.19 -3.99
CA ASN A 567 -26.66 18.92 -3.56
C ASN A 567 -26.83 18.66 -2.06
N TYR A 568 -27.00 19.72 -1.26
CA TYR A 568 -27.08 19.64 0.20
C TYR A 568 -28.52 19.52 0.70
N HIS A 569 -28.71 18.89 1.86
CA HIS A 569 -30.04 18.67 2.44
C HIS A 569 -30.82 19.96 2.71
N LEU A 570 -30.14 20.91 3.36
CA LEU A 570 -30.67 22.22 3.74
C LEU A 570 -29.54 23.22 3.72
N VAL A 571 -29.79 24.42 3.19
CA VAL A 571 -28.79 25.49 3.15
C VAL A 571 -29.41 26.75 3.73
N ASN A 572 -28.89 27.20 4.87
CA ASN A 572 -29.31 28.42 5.56
C ASN A 572 -28.19 29.45 5.50
N VAL A 573 -28.35 30.45 4.63
CA VAL A 573 -27.31 31.41 4.30
C VAL A 573 -27.79 32.83 4.60
N VAL A 574 -26.94 33.63 5.25
CA VAL A 574 -27.10 35.09 5.34
C VAL A 574 -25.77 35.72 4.96
N LEU A 575 -25.77 36.51 3.88
CA LEU A 575 -24.61 37.25 3.39
C LEU A 575 -24.95 38.74 3.44
N ASP A 576 -24.23 39.49 4.26
CA ASP A 576 -24.40 40.94 4.37
C ASP A 576 -23.28 41.66 3.62
N GLU A 577 -23.63 42.17 2.43
CA GLU A 577 -22.72 42.94 1.57
C GLU A 577 -22.52 44.39 2.06
N LYS A 578 -23.31 44.87 3.02
CA LYS A 578 -23.31 46.28 3.42
C LYS A 578 -22.38 46.56 4.61
N SER A 579 -22.16 45.59 5.47
CA SER A 579 -21.27 45.75 6.62
C SER A 579 -19.81 45.56 6.21
N THR A 580 -18.94 46.46 6.70
CA THR A 580 -17.52 46.49 6.33
C THR A 580 -16.59 46.52 7.54
N GLY A 581 -17.09 46.26 8.75
CA GLY A 581 -16.34 46.34 10.01
C GLY A 581 -17.25 46.61 11.21
N ILE A 582 -16.70 46.41 12.42
CA ILE A 582 -17.38 46.66 13.69
C ILE A 582 -16.84 47.97 14.30
N GLU A 583 -17.71 48.77 14.92
CA GLU A 583 -17.42 50.18 15.27
C GLU A 583 -16.22 50.38 16.22
N ASP A 584 -15.92 49.41 17.08
CA ASP A 584 -14.85 49.46 18.09
C ASP A 584 -13.56 48.77 17.66
N GLU A 585 -13.44 48.36 16.39
CA GLU A 585 -12.23 47.75 15.84
C GLU A 585 -11.21 48.82 15.42
N GLU A 586 -9.94 48.65 15.83
CA GLU A 586 -8.84 49.50 15.39
C GLU A 586 -8.36 49.14 13.97
N ASP A 587 -8.42 47.85 13.62
CA ASP A 587 -7.99 47.30 12.34
C ASP A 587 -8.78 46.01 11.99
N ILE A 588 -8.48 45.39 10.84
CA ILE A 588 -9.20 44.19 10.34
C ILE A 588 -8.95 42.91 11.16
N ALA A 589 -7.83 42.84 11.86
CA ALA A 589 -7.39 41.70 12.67
C ALA A 589 -7.74 41.89 14.15
N ASP A 590 -8.11 43.12 14.55
CA ASP A 590 -8.50 43.46 15.91
C ASP A 590 -9.68 42.62 16.41
N TRP A 591 -9.50 42.05 17.61
CA TRP A 591 -10.49 41.27 18.33
C TRP A 591 -11.13 42.13 19.42
N SER A 592 -11.89 43.13 18.98
CA SER A 592 -12.62 44.03 19.85
C SER A 592 -13.70 43.31 20.69
N SER A 593 -14.19 43.96 21.75
CA SER A 593 -15.21 43.37 22.62
C SER A 593 -16.54 43.13 21.90
N ASN A 594 -16.93 44.03 20.98
CA ASN A 594 -18.12 43.81 20.17
C ASN A 594 -17.90 42.71 19.13
N ARG A 595 -16.69 42.55 18.56
CA ARG A 595 -16.38 41.43 17.66
C ARG A 595 -16.51 40.08 18.35
N PHE A 596 -15.93 39.94 19.55
CA PHE A 596 -16.13 38.73 20.35
C PHE A 596 -17.61 38.48 20.62
N THR A 597 -18.35 39.51 21.05
CA THR A 597 -19.80 39.40 21.30
C THR A 597 -20.56 38.94 20.06
N HIS A 598 -20.23 39.50 18.89
CA HIS A 598 -20.85 39.17 17.61
C HIS A 598 -20.61 37.70 17.23
N VAL A 599 -19.35 37.24 17.23
CA VAL A 599 -18.99 35.85 16.90
C VAL A 599 -19.60 34.86 17.90
N ILE A 600 -19.56 35.17 19.20
CA ILE A 600 -20.20 34.36 20.26
C ILE A 600 -21.69 34.19 19.98
N ASN A 601 -22.39 35.28 19.65
CA ASN A 601 -23.82 35.23 19.35
C ASN A 601 -24.10 34.38 18.09
N LEU A 602 -23.27 34.47 17.06
CA LEU A 602 -23.42 33.66 15.84
C LEU A 602 -23.17 32.17 16.11
N ARG A 603 -22.10 31.80 16.83
CA ARG A 603 -21.82 30.40 17.19
C ARG A 603 -22.90 29.83 18.11
N GLU A 604 -23.45 30.64 19.00
CA GLU A 604 -24.59 30.26 19.85
C GLU A 604 -25.89 30.10 19.03
N GLU A 605 -26.15 30.99 18.07
CA GLU A 605 -27.27 30.85 17.12
C GLU A 605 -27.16 29.52 16.36
N LEU A 606 -25.97 29.18 15.88
CA LEU A 606 -25.70 27.91 15.19
C LEU A 606 -26.04 26.69 16.06
N PHE A 607 -25.63 26.68 17.34
CA PHE A 607 -25.97 25.61 18.29
C PHE A 607 -27.49 25.47 18.46
N ASN A 608 -28.17 26.60 18.68
CA ASN A 608 -29.62 26.62 18.84
C ASN A 608 -30.35 26.21 17.54
N TYR A 609 -29.82 26.60 16.38
CA TYR A 609 -30.33 26.20 15.09
C TYR A 609 -30.18 24.69 14.87
N GLY A 610 -29.01 24.10 15.19
CA GLY A 610 -28.77 22.66 15.11
C GLY A 610 -29.77 21.85 15.94
N ARG A 611 -30.00 22.27 17.19
CA ARG A 611 -31.04 21.67 18.07
C ARG A 611 -32.44 21.84 17.47
N LYS A 612 -32.76 23.02 16.92
CA LYS A 612 -34.07 23.32 16.31
C LYS A 612 -34.37 22.46 15.08
N ILE A 613 -33.38 22.16 14.25
CA ILE A 613 -33.56 21.34 13.04
C ILE A 613 -33.33 19.85 13.26
N TRP A 614 -33.06 19.43 14.51
CA TRP A 614 -32.82 18.03 14.88
C TRP A 614 -31.62 17.43 14.12
N ALA A 615 -30.53 18.19 14.02
CA ALA A 615 -29.28 17.65 13.50
C ALA A 615 -28.69 16.64 14.48
N ASP A 616 -28.22 15.48 13.99
CA ASP A 616 -27.58 14.48 14.86
C ASP A 616 -26.21 14.99 15.33
N TYR A 617 -25.47 15.64 14.44
CA TYR A 617 -24.18 16.27 14.72
C TYR A 617 -24.15 17.72 14.24
N LEU A 618 -23.40 18.55 14.96
CA LEU A 618 -23.01 19.89 14.57
C LEU A 618 -21.50 19.90 14.34
N PHE A 619 -21.07 20.34 13.16
CA PHE A 619 -19.67 20.53 12.82
C PHE A 619 -19.39 22.01 12.59
N MET A 620 -18.74 22.62 13.56
CA MET A 620 -18.29 23.99 13.46
C MET A 620 -16.96 24.02 12.70
N LEU A 621 -16.94 24.70 11.55
CA LEU A 621 -15.82 24.66 10.63
C LEU A 621 -15.47 26.08 10.16
N ASP A 622 -14.32 26.57 10.60
CA ASP A 622 -13.81 27.89 10.24
C ASP A 622 -13.28 27.91 8.79
N ALA A 623 -13.43 29.04 8.09
CA ALA A 623 -13.19 29.17 6.64
C ALA A 623 -11.71 29.17 6.22
N ASP A 624 -10.80 28.99 7.17
CA ASP A 624 -9.35 28.89 7.02
C ASP A 624 -8.81 27.48 7.35
N VAL A 625 -9.72 26.49 7.43
CA VAL A 625 -9.41 25.07 7.60
C VAL A 625 -9.40 24.34 6.26
N PHE A 626 -8.34 23.57 5.98
CA PHE A 626 -8.19 22.75 4.78
C PHE A 626 -8.27 21.27 5.11
N LEU A 627 -9.47 20.68 5.09
CA LEU A 627 -9.70 19.25 5.32
C LEU A 627 -9.28 18.42 4.09
N THR A 628 -7.98 18.13 3.97
CA THR A 628 -7.44 17.38 2.82
C THR A 628 -7.80 15.89 2.84
N ASN A 629 -8.27 15.35 3.97
CA ASN A 629 -8.82 14.00 4.02
C ASN A 629 -10.34 14.02 3.78
N PRO A 630 -10.84 13.51 2.64
CA PRO A 630 -12.26 13.56 2.32
C PRO A 630 -13.12 12.72 3.27
N LYS A 631 -12.54 11.75 3.99
CA LYS A 631 -13.26 10.89 4.95
C LYS A 631 -13.36 11.46 6.36
N THR A 632 -12.94 12.72 6.57
CA THR A 632 -12.87 13.35 7.90
C THR A 632 -14.17 13.19 8.69
N LEU A 633 -15.34 13.45 8.09
CA LEU A 633 -16.63 13.36 8.78
C LEU A 633 -16.94 11.93 9.23
N ASP A 634 -16.76 10.94 8.35
CA ASP A 634 -16.97 9.53 8.68
C ASP A 634 -16.07 9.07 9.82
N LEU A 635 -14.79 9.45 9.75
CA LEU A 635 -13.79 9.08 10.74
C LEU A 635 -14.11 9.66 12.12
N LEU A 636 -14.51 10.94 12.18
CA LEU A 636 -14.87 11.62 13.42
C LEU A 636 -16.18 11.09 14.01
N VAL A 637 -17.21 10.88 13.18
CA VAL A 637 -18.49 10.26 13.61
C VAL A 637 -18.23 8.87 14.18
N ALA A 638 -17.38 8.07 13.54
CA ALA A 638 -17.01 6.73 13.99
C ALA A 638 -16.27 6.71 15.35
N LYS A 639 -15.66 7.83 15.79
CA LYS A 639 -15.03 7.90 17.13
C LYS A 639 -16.03 7.85 18.28
N ASN A 640 -17.31 8.12 18.01
CA ASN A 640 -18.39 8.08 18.98
C ASN A 640 -18.06 8.89 20.26
N LYS A 641 -17.54 10.10 20.06
CA LYS A 641 -17.24 11.09 21.12
C LYS A 641 -18.31 12.17 21.14
N THR A 642 -18.60 12.71 22.33
CA THR A 642 -19.53 13.85 22.45
C THR A 642 -18.97 15.07 21.73
N VAL A 643 -17.69 15.37 21.91
CA VAL A 643 -17.00 16.45 21.20
C VAL A 643 -15.65 15.93 20.71
N ALA A 644 -15.39 16.08 19.41
CA ALA A 644 -14.15 15.69 18.78
C ALA A 644 -13.71 16.72 17.73
N SER A 645 -12.41 16.89 17.58
CA SER A 645 -11.79 17.72 16.56
C SER A 645 -10.74 16.91 15.80
N PRO A 646 -10.65 17.01 14.46
CA PRO A 646 -9.49 16.51 13.75
C PRO A 646 -8.27 17.37 14.09
N MET A 647 -7.12 16.75 14.37
CA MET A 647 -5.88 17.50 14.54
C MET A 647 -5.47 18.12 13.20
N LEU A 648 -5.39 19.45 13.16
CA LEU A 648 -5.00 20.23 12.00
C LEU A 648 -3.60 20.79 12.19
N LYS A 649 -2.73 20.56 11.21
CA LYS A 649 -1.35 21.08 11.24
C LYS A 649 -1.30 22.47 10.59
N SER A 650 -0.49 23.37 11.12
CA SER A 650 -0.18 24.65 10.48
C SER A 650 1.28 24.71 10.05
N ASP A 651 1.76 25.89 9.62
CA ASP A 651 3.19 26.11 9.50
C ASP A 651 3.83 26.21 10.91
N GLY A 652 4.95 25.53 11.09
CA GLY A 652 5.63 25.46 12.39
C GLY A 652 4.91 24.62 13.45
N MET A 653 4.73 25.20 14.65
CA MET A 653 4.26 24.52 15.86
C MET A 653 2.81 24.87 16.25
N TYR A 654 2.10 25.64 15.41
CA TYR A 654 0.70 26.00 15.65
C TYR A 654 -0.25 24.88 15.18
N SER A 655 -1.35 24.70 15.91
CA SER A 655 -2.38 23.68 15.65
C SER A 655 -3.68 24.06 16.36
N ASN A 656 -4.77 23.38 16.04
CA ASN A 656 -6.13 23.70 16.47
C ASN A 656 -6.53 23.16 17.87
N PHE A 657 -5.55 22.97 18.76
CA PHE A 657 -5.77 22.46 20.11
C PHE A 657 -4.73 22.98 21.09
N TRP A 658 -5.06 22.99 22.39
CA TRP A 658 -4.12 23.25 23.48
C TRP A 658 -3.98 22.02 24.36
N ALA A 659 -2.76 21.66 24.75
CA ALA A 659 -2.50 20.54 25.65
C ALA A 659 -2.42 20.96 27.14
N GLY A 660 -2.63 22.24 27.44
CA GLY A 660 -2.62 22.81 28.79
C GLY A 660 -3.23 24.22 28.81
N MET A 661 -3.72 24.63 29.97
CA MET A 661 -4.24 25.98 30.23
C MET A 661 -3.71 26.53 31.57
N THR A 662 -3.51 27.85 31.67
CA THR A 662 -3.13 28.54 32.92
C THR A 662 -4.32 28.70 33.87
N SER A 663 -4.08 29.23 35.08
CA SER A 663 -5.14 29.60 36.04
C SER A 663 -6.09 30.67 35.48
N GLU A 664 -5.60 31.51 34.58
CA GLU A 664 -6.35 32.57 33.89
C GLU A 664 -6.96 32.08 32.56
N TYR A 665 -6.94 30.76 32.32
CA TYR A 665 -7.54 30.09 31.15
C TYR A 665 -6.85 30.32 29.81
N TYR A 666 -5.61 30.82 29.78
CA TYR A 666 -4.84 30.99 28.55
C TYR A 666 -3.97 29.77 28.22
N TYR A 667 -3.43 29.73 27.01
CA TYR A 667 -2.57 28.67 26.52
C TYR A 667 -1.38 28.38 27.45
N MET A 668 -1.12 27.09 27.70
CA MET A 668 0.08 26.62 28.38
C MET A 668 0.69 25.44 27.61
N ARG A 669 1.95 25.57 27.17
CA ARG A 669 2.69 24.47 26.53
C ARG A 669 2.98 23.38 27.56
N THR A 670 2.61 22.15 27.25
CA THR A 670 2.91 20.96 28.06
C THR A 670 3.78 19.97 27.30
N GLU A 671 4.41 19.04 28.02
CA GLU A 671 5.23 17.97 27.42
C GLU A 671 4.42 17.06 26.46
N GLN A 672 3.08 17.03 26.61
CA GLN A 672 2.18 16.25 25.76
C GLN A 672 1.92 16.89 24.39
N TYR A 673 2.14 18.21 24.25
CA TYR A 673 1.81 18.92 23.02
C TYR A 673 2.57 18.39 21.80
N THR A 674 3.90 18.31 21.92
CA THR A 674 4.78 17.91 20.82
C THR A 674 4.53 16.46 20.37
N PRO A 675 4.42 15.46 21.27
CA PRO A 675 4.05 14.10 20.88
C PRO A 675 2.69 13.98 20.18
N ILE A 676 1.69 14.78 20.58
CA ILE A 676 0.38 14.81 19.90
C ILE A 676 0.53 15.42 18.51
N LEU A 677 1.16 16.60 18.40
CA LEU A 677 1.36 17.31 17.13
C LEU A 677 2.17 16.48 16.11
N ASN A 678 3.24 15.82 16.58
CA ASN A 678 4.10 14.97 15.75
C ASN A 678 3.53 13.58 15.48
N ARG A 679 2.35 13.26 16.03
CA ARG A 679 1.66 11.97 15.88
C ARG A 679 2.50 10.78 16.39
N GLU A 680 3.28 10.97 17.45
CA GLU A 680 4.07 9.91 18.09
C GLU A 680 3.17 8.85 18.73
N ASN A 681 1.98 9.27 19.19
CA ASN A 681 0.92 8.39 19.69
C ASN A 681 -0.38 8.63 18.89
N PRO A 682 -0.65 7.88 17.81
CA PRO A 682 -1.87 8.02 17.02
C PRO A 682 -3.13 7.64 17.82
N GLY A 683 -4.14 8.50 17.82
CA GLY A 683 -5.40 8.28 18.53
C GLY A 683 -6.21 9.55 18.75
N CYS A 684 -7.22 9.49 19.63
CA CYS A 684 -7.93 10.67 20.11
C CYS A 684 -7.51 10.97 21.54
N HIS A 685 -7.00 12.18 21.76
CA HIS A 685 -6.42 12.64 23.01
C HIS A 685 -7.37 13.62 23.69
N GLU A 686 -7.57 13.43 24.99
CA GLU A 686 -8.32 14.40 25.79
C GLU A 686 -7.45 15.63 26.03
N VAL A 687 -7.97 16.80 25.66
CA VAL A 687 -7.25 18.07 25.72
C VAL A 687 -8.14 19.16 26.30
N PRO A 688 -7.58 20.15 27.00
CA PRO A 688 -8.40 21.19 27.63
C PRO A 688 -9.09 22.13 26.64
N MET A 689 -8.60 22.27 25.40
CA MET A 689 -9.19 23.16 24.39
C MET A 689 -8.97 22.63 22.97
N ILE A 690 -10.00 22.73 22.13
CA ILE A 690 -9.99 22.48 20.68
C ILE A 690 -10.76 23.61 19.98
N HIS A 691 -10.36 23.97 18.76
CA HIS A 691 -11.03 25.02 17.97
C HIS A 691 -10.96 24.74 16.47
N SER A 692 -11.52 25.66 15.67
CA SER A 692 -11.55 25.73 14.19
C SER A 692 -12.26 24.61 13.44
N ALA A 693 -12.23 23.38 13.92
CA ALA A 693 -12.97 22.25 13.35
C ALA A 693 -13.48 21.38 14.51
N VAL A 694 -14.73 21.56 14.94
CA VAL A 694 -15.25 20.90 16.14
C VAL A 694 -16.56 20.19 15.82
N LEU A 695 -16.55 18.86 15.91
CA LEU A 695 -17.72 18.00 15.76
C LEU A 695 -18.33 17.71 17.12
N THR A 696 -19.60 18.08 17.30
CA THR A 696 -20.39 17.84 18.51
C THR A 696 -21.55 16.91 18.20
N ASP A 697 -21.70 15.83 18.97
CA ASP A 697 -22.85 14.91 18.92
C ASP A 697 -24.02 15.50 19.72
N LEU A 698 -24.99 16.08 19.01
CA LEU A 698 -26.15 16.74 19.60
C LEU A 698 -27.18 15.77 20.15
N ARG A 699 -27.07 14.47 19.86
CA ARG A 699 -27.97 13.44 20.39
C ARG A 699 -27.67 13.11 21.86
N ARG A 700 -26.51 13.53 22.36
CA ARG A 700 -26.09 13.28 23.74
C ARG A 700 -26.55 14.41 24.63
N GLN A 701 -27.22 14.06 25.73
CA GLN A 701 -27.71 15.02 26.72
C GLN A 701 -26.60 15.94 27.27
N SER A 702 -25.36 15.44 27.39
CA SER A 702 -24.23 16.27 27.86
C SER A 702 -23.94 17.46 26.94
N SER A 703 -24.31 17.37 25.64
CA SER A 703 -24.16 18.46 24.68
C SER A 703 -25.14 19.62 24.89
N ASP A 704 -26.21 19.43 25.67
CA ASP A 704 -27.20 20.49 25.97
C ASP A 704 -26.61 21.59 26.87
N TYR A 705 -25.56 21.26 27.62
CA TYR A 705 -24.85 22.18 28.51
C TYR A 705 -23.71 22.94 27.83
N LEU A 706 -23.39 22.61 26.57
CA LEU A 706 -22.39 23.32 25.80
C LEU A 706 -22.95 24.66 25.30
N THR A 707 -22.16 25.72 25.45
CA THR A 707 -22.54 27.11 25.16
C THR A 707 -21.31 27.95 24.82
N TYR A 708 -21.47 28.94 23.93
CA TYR A 708 -20.45 29.98 23.68
C TYR A 708 -20.65 31.21 24.54
N LYS A 709 -21.78 31.31 25.26
CA LYS A 709 -22.13 32.46 26.09
C LYS A 709 -21.66 32.26 27.53
N SER A 710 -20.81 33.16 28.01
CA SER A 710 -20.30 33.19 29.37
C SER A 710 -21.41 33.42 30.41
N GLU A 711 -22.42 34.25 30.07
CA GLU A 711 -23.59 34.53 30.92
C GLU A 711 -24.45 33.30 31.26
N LYS A 712 -24.27 32.19 30.52
CA LYS A 712 -24.96 30.91 30.78
C LYS A 712 -24.15 29.96 31.68
N LEU A 713 -22.92 30.33 32.04
CA LEU A 713 -22.03 29.52 32.89
C LEU A 713 -22.08 30.00 34.32
N GLU A 714 -22.24 29.07 35.27
CA GLU A 714 -22.20 29.38 36.69
C GLU A 714 -20.77 29.74 37.12
N ASN A 715 -20.61 30.88 37.79
CA ASN A 715 -19.33 31.36 38.36
C ASN A 715 -18.19 31.49 37.34
N TYR A 716 -18.48 31.87 36.09
CA TYR A 716 -17.45 32.14 35.09
C TYR A 716 -16.80 33.51 35.31
N ASP A 717 -15.50 33.50 35.58
CA ASP A 717 -14.64 34.67 35.79
C ASP A 717 -13.56 34.84 34.69
N GLY A 718 -13.65 34.06 33.62
CA GLY A 718 -12.71 34.08 32.50
C GLY A 718 -12.94 35.20 31.48
N PRO A 719 -12.08 35.31 30.45
CA PRO A 719 -12.19 36.33 29.43
C PRO A 719 -13.43 36.15 28.54
N GLN A 720 -13.85 37.22 27.88
CA GLN A 720 -14.90 37.17 26.86
C GLN A 720 -14.32 36.67 25.54
N ASP A 721 -14.27 35.35 25.39
CA ASP A 721 -13.66 34.66 24.25
C ASP A 721 -14.49 33.40 23.92
N ASP A 722 -14.79 33.17 22.65
CA ASP A 722 -15.68 32.09 22.21
C ASP A 722 -15.06 30.71 22.44
N ILE A 723 -13.78 30.52 22.12
CA ILE A 723 -13.10 29.23 22.23
C ILE A 723 -12.84 28.84 23.69
N ILE A 724 -12.47 29.81 24.54
CA ILE A 724 -12.26 29.62 25.98
C ILE A 724 -13.60 29.35 26.65
N THR A 725 -14.64 30.13 26.35
CA THR A 725 -15.97 29.94 26.94
C THR A 725 -16.53 28.57 26.59
N PHE A 726 -16.40 28.13 25.33
CA PHE A 726 -16.82 26.79 24.93
C PHE A 726 -16.08 25.69 25.68
N ALA A 727 -14.75 25.80 25.79
CA ALA A 727 -13.94 24.83 26.52
C ALA A 727 -14.30 24.76 28.01
N ARG A 728 -14.59 25.90 28.62
CA ARG A 728 -15.04 25.99 30.01
C ARG A 728 -16.44 25.43 30.19
N SER A 729 -17.35 25.63 29.23
CA SER A 729 -18.68 24.97 29.25
C SER A 729 -18.57 23.45 29.22
N ALA A 730 -17.65 22.91 28.42
CA ALA A 730 -17.39 21.48 28.32
C ALA A 730 -16.80 20.93 29.63
N ASN A 731 -15.83 21.62 30.23
CA ASN A 731 -15.23 21.24 31.50
C ASN A 731 -16.26 21.26 32.66
N LEU A 732 -17.02 22.35 32.81
CA LEU A 732 -18.05 22.47 33.86
C LEU A 732 -19.16 21.44 33.72
N SER A 733 -19.47 21.00 32.49
CA SER A 733 -20.43 19.92 32.21
C SER A 733 -19.82 18.51 32.23
N SER A 734 -18.54 18.37 32.60
CA SER A 734 -17.81 17.09 32.57
C SER A 734 -17.83 16.40 31.19
N THR A 735 -17.86 17.19 30.11
CA THR A 735 -17.78 16.73 28.72
C THR A 735 -16.34 16.85 28.22
N PRO A 736 -15.61 15.74 28.01
CA PRO A 736 -14.22 15.83 27.58
C PRO A 736 -14.11 16.24 26.11
N LEU A 737 -13.19 17.16 25.82
CA LEU A 737 -12.83 17.57 24.48
C LEU A 737 -11.73 16.65 23.95
N HIS A 738 -11.90 16.16 22.72
CA HIS A 738 -10.94 15.24 22.12
C HIS A 738 -10.34 15.83 20.84
N VAL A 739 -9.02 15.76 20.68
CA VAL A 739 -8.33 16.00 19.42
C VAL A 739 -7.84 14.67 18.85
N CYS A 740 -8.17 14.36 17.61
CA CYS A 740 -7.84 13.09 16.95
C CYS A 740 -6.71 13.27 15.94
N ASN A 741 -5.60 12.55 16.12
CA ASN A 741 -4.40 12.62 15.29
C ASN A 741 -4.05 11.27 14.62
N ASP A 742 -5.00 10.34 14.59
CA ASP A 742 -4.83 9.00 14.01
C ASP A 742 -4.73 9.02 12.49
N GLU A 743 -5.23 10.06 11.83
CA GLU A 743 -5.11 10.29 10.39
C GLU A 743 -4.50 11.68 10.09
N ILE A 744 -4.05 11.90 8.86
CA ILE A 744 -3.73 13.26 8.37
C ILE A 744 -5.05 13.89 7.93
N TYR A 745 -5.74 14.60 8.82
CA TYR A 745 -7.05 15.16 8.52
C TYR A 745 -6.99 16.41 7.65
N GLY A 746 -6.03 17.30 7.92
CA GLY A 746 -5.93 18.56 7.20
C GLY A 746 -5.01 19.59 7.86
N TYR A 747 -5.19 20.82 7.42
CA TYR A 747 -4.37 21.97 7.80
C TYR A 747 -5.21 23.15 8.26
N VAL A 748 -4.60 24.11 8.96
CA VAL A 748 -5.24 25.35 9.41
C VAL A 748 -4.27 26.52 9.29
N MET A 749 -4.78 27.71 8.97
CA MET A 749 -4.01 28.96 8.99
C MET A 749 -3.66 29.38 10.42
N VAL A 750 -2.62 30.20 10.58
CA VAL A 750 -2.36 30.87 11.86
C VAL A 750 -3.29 32.09 11.97
N PRO A 751 -3.90 32.37 13.14
CA PRO A 751 -4.68 33.58 13.35
C PRO A 751 -3.85 34.84 13.14
N LEU A 752 -4.49 35.89 12.63
CA LEU A 752 -3.88 37.22 12.52
C LEU A 752 -3.74 37.88 13.89
N GLU A 753 -2.66 38.62 14.08
CA GLU A 753 -2.45 39.50 15.23
C GLU A 753 -2.88 40.94 14.89
N SER A 754 -3.13 41.78 15.89
CA SER A 754 -3.43 43.20 15.66
C SER A 754 -2.31 43.85 14.83
N GLN A 755 -2.69 44.75 13.92
CA GLN A 755 -1.86 45.38 12.89
C GLN A 755 -1.53 44.50 11.66
N ASP A 756 -1.87 43.21 11.67
CA ASP A 756 -1.73 42.39 10.47
C ASP A 756 -2.70 42.83 9.36
N THR A 757 -2.25 42.67 8.12
CA THR A 757 -3.01 43.05 6.92
C THR A 757 -3.51 41.82 6.17
N LEU A 758 -4.47 41.99 5.25
CA LEU A 758 -4.91 40.88 4.37
C LEU A 758 -3.77 40.36 3.49
N GLU A 759 -2.82 41.23 3.14
CA GLU A 759 -1.61 40.82 2.40
C GLU A 759 -0.74 39.89 3.26
N HIS A 760 -0.68 40.10 4.58
CA HIS A 760 -0.01 39.20 5.49
C HIS A 760 -0.72 37.83 5.56
N ASP A 761 -2.05 37.82 5.65
CA ASP A 761 -2.86 36.57 5.62
C ASP A 761 -2.62 35.79 4.31
N TYR A 762 -2.55 36.49 3.17
CA TYR A 762 -2.22 35.90 1.87
C TYR A 762 -0.81 35.27 1.84
N GLN A 763 0.17 35.91 2.48
CA GLN A 763 1.53 35.38 2.60
C GLN A 763 1.57 34.15 3.52
N GLN A 764 0.79 34.13 4.61
CA GLN A 764 0.65 32.94 5.45
C GLN A 764 0.03 31.77 4.67
N LEU A 765 -0.97 32.03 3.81
CA LEU A 765 -1.56 30.99 2.95
C LEU A 765 -0.51 30.44 1.98
N THR A 766 0.33 31.30 1.43
CA THR A 766 1.45 30.90 0.57
C THR A 766 2.40 29.98 1.34
N ASN A 767 2.77 30.31 2.59
CA ASN A 767 3.61 29.48 3.44
C ASN A 767 2.97 28.10 3.68
N LEU A 768 1.69 28.07 4.04
CA LEU A 768 0.97 26.82 4.31
C LEU A 768 0.84 25.96 3.05
N LYS A 769 0.59 26.55 1.88
CA LYS A 769 0.54 25.83 0.60
C LYS A 769 1.89 25.22 0.23
N LEU A 770 2.99 25.91 0.50
CA LEU A 770 4.35 25.36 0.32
C LEU A 770 4.62 24.20 1.28
N GLU A 771 4.14 24.29 2.52
CA GLU A 771 4.19 23.18 3.49
C GLU A 771 3.42 21.96 2.98
N ILE A 772 2.19 22.17 2.52
CA ILE A 772 1.33 21.12 1.94
C ILE A 772 2.02 20.46 0.74
N LEU A 773 2.56 21.24 -0.19
CA LEU A 773 3.28 20.75 -1.37
C LEU A 773 4.54 19.95 -1.02
N SER A 774 5.12 20.14 0.17
CA SER A 774 6.27 19.36 0.62
C SER A 774 5.91 17.93 1.06
N LEU A 775 4.65 17.71 1.44
CA LEU A 775 4.16 16.44 1.99
C LEU A 775 3.22 15.70 1.02
N GLN A 776 2.46 16.44 0.21
CA GLN A 776 1.42 15.88 -0.64
C GLN A 776 1.20 16.71 -1.92
N ALA A 777 0.18 16.35 -2.70
CA ALA A 777 -0.22 17.09 -3.89
C ALA A 777 -0.78 18.48 -3.57
N GLU A 778 -0.95 19.31 -4.60
CA GLU A 778 -1.57 20.63 -4.46
C GLU A 778 -3.00 20.54 -3.89
N LEU A 779 -3.44 21.61 -3.23
CA LEU A 779 -4.82 21.70 -2.76
C LEU A 779 -5.76 21.62 -3.97
N PRO A 780 -6.80 20.75 -3.93
CA PRO A 780 -7.74 20.61 -5.02
C PRO A 780 -8.53 21.89 -5.22
N LEU A 781 -8.80 22.22 -6.48
CA LEU A 781 -9.58 23.37 -6.90
C LEU A 781 -10.64 22.95 -7.92
N SER A 782 -11.90 23.19 -7.56
CA SER A 782 -13.03 23.04 -8.48
C SER A 782 -12.93 24.07 -9.62
N GLN A 783 -13.53 23.74 -10.78
CA GLN A 783 -13.38 24.55 -11.99
C GLN A 783 -13.90 25.98 -11.82
N SER A 784 -14.99 26.18 -11.08
CA SER A 784 -15.57 27.49 -10.82
C SER A 784 -14.76 28.33 -9.85
N MET A 785 -14.01 27.70 -8.95
CA MET A 785 -13.15 28.38 -7.98
C MET A 785 -11.82 28.84 -8.58
N LYS A 786 -11.33 28.20 -9.65
CA LYS A 786 -10.06 28.57 -10.31
C LYS A 786 -9.97 30.03 -10.76
N LYS A 787 -11.10 30.65 -11.14
CA LYS A 787 -11.11 32.05 -11.62
C LYS A 787 -10.80 33.07 -10.51
N PHE A 788 -10.94 32.68 -9.25
CA PHE A 788 -10.65 33.52 -8.09
C PHE A 788 -9.21 33.36 -7.58
N ILE A 789 -8.44 32.44 -8.18
CA ILE A 789 -7.04 32.25 -7.83
C ILE A 789 -6.17 33.12 -8.73
N THR A 790 -5.33 33.93 -8.08
CA THR A 790 -4.31 34.74 -8.74
C THR A 790 -2.94 34.32 -8.23
N TYR A 791 -1.98 34.13 -9.14
CA TYR A 791 -0.60 33.89 -8.80
C TYR A 791 0.22 35.16 -8.94
N PRO A 792 1.24 35.39 -8.09
CA PRO A 792 2.14 36.52 -8.24
C PRO A 792 2.87 36.46 -9.59
N LYS A 793 3.16 37.63 -10.15
CA LYS A 793 3.96 37.73 -11.37
C LYS A 793 5.35 37.13 -11.11
N LYS A 794 5.77 36.21 -11.98
CA LYS A 794 7.09 35.62 -11.89
C LYS A 794 8.20 36.62 -12.19
N ASP A 795 9.24 36.60 -11.36
CA ASP A 795 10.49 37.31 -11.59
C ASP A 795 11.68 36.55 -11.00
N LYS A 796 12.88 37.11 -11.17
CA LYS A 796 14.14 36.49 -10.76
C LYS A 796 14.69 37.05 -9.44
N LEU A 797 13.87 37.71 -8.61
CA LEU A 797 14.30 38.25 -7.30
C LEU A 797 15.52 39.19 -7.35
N GLY A 798 15.70 39.92 -8.45
CA GLY A 798 16.88 40.78 -8.65
C GLY A 798 18.18 40.05 -9.00
N LEU A 799 18.10 38.77 -9.37
CA LEU A 799 19.20 37.95 -9.87
C LEU A 799 19.15 37.83 -11.40
N ASP A 800 20.27 37.51 -12.01
CA ASP A 800 20.36 37.31 -13.47
C ASP A 800 19.65 36.02 -13.89
N ARG A 801 19.78 34.98 -13.06
CA ARG A 801 19.23 33.65 -13.28
C ARG A 801 18.96 32.90 -11.98
N ILE A 802 17.89 32.12 -11.97
CA ILE A 802 17.58 31.14 -10.92
C ILE A 802 17.51 29.77 -11.59
N TYR A 803 18.31 28.81 -11.12
CA TYR A 803 18.36 27.45 -11.64
C TYR A 803 17.71 26.49 -10.64
N MET A 804 16.94 25.53 -11.16
CA MET A 804 16.42 24.38 -10.43
C MET A 804 17.00 23.09 -11.02
N ILE A 805 17.80 22.38 -10.23
CA ILE A 805 18.44 21.13 -10.62
C ILE A 805 17.45 19.99 -10.39
N ASN A 806 17.04 19.31 -11.46
CA ASN A 806 16.16 18.15 -11.35
C ASN A 806 16.61 17.02 -12.27
N LEU A 807 16.54 15.80 -11.77
CA LEU A 807 16.74 14.61 -12.60
C LEU A 807 15.54 14.42 -13.54
N ARG A 808 15.78 14.34 -14.85
CA ARG A 808 14.71 14.15 -15.86
C ARG A 808 13.79 12.94 -15.60
N ARG A 809 14.31 11.89 -14.95
CA ARG A 809 13.54 10.69 -14.55
C ARG A 809 12.66 10.88 -13.30
N ARG A 810 12.68 12.06 -12.67
CA ARG A 810 11.93 12.44 -11.46
C ARG A 810 10.91 13.55 -11.77
N PRO A 811 9.93 13.31 -12.67
CA PRO A 811 8.96 14.33 -13.07
C PRO A 811 8.09 14.81 -11.90
N GLU A 812 7.86 13.97 -10.88
CA GLU A 812 7.07 14.30 -9.70
C GLU A 812 7.67 15.46 -8.90
N ARG A 813 9.01 15.44 -8.71
CA ARG A 813 9.73 16.51 -8.02
C ARG A 813 9.77 17.79 -8.85
N ARG A 814 9.90 17.65 -10.16
CA ARG A 814 9.87 18.76 -11.12
C ARG A 814 8.54 19.51 -11.05
N VAL A 815 7.42 18.78 -11.09
CA VAL A 815 6.06 19.35 -11.00
C VAL A 815 5.86 20.03 -9.64
N ARG A 816 6.28 19.38 -8.54
CA ARG A 816 6.22 19.98 -7.20
C ARG A 816 6.95 21.32 -7.13
N MET A 817 8.20 21.38 -7.62
CA MET A 817 9.01 22.60 -7.60
C MET A 817 8.41 23.70 -8.47
N HIS A 818 7.91 23.38 -9.67
CA HIS A 818 7.22 24.37 -10.51
C HIS A 818 6.00 24.96 -9.83
N ARG A 819 5.21 24.16 -9.13
CA ARG A 819 4.09 24.66 -8.32
C ARG A 819 4.58 25.59 -7.22
N CYS A 820 5.62 25.23 -6.48
CA CYS A 820 6.23 26.14 -5.50
C CYS A 820 6.67 27.47 -6.12
N PHE A 821 7.21 27.45 -7.34
CA PHE A 821 7.59 28.67 -8.06
C PHE A 821 6.40 29.48 -8.56
N ASP A 822 5.27 28.85 -8.89
CA ASP A 822 4.01 29.56 -9.19
C ASP A 822 3.50 30.28 -7.94
N GLU A 823 3.48 29.60 -6.78
CA GLU A 823 3.06 30.19 -5.50
C GLU A 823 3.97 31.36 -5.07
N LEU A 824 5.29 31.21 -5.23
CA LEU A 824 6.28 32.22 -4.83
C LEU A 824 6.50 33.33 -5.87
N GLY A 825 5.98 33.17 -7.09
CA GLY A 825 6.25 34.09 -8.20
C GLY A 825 7.72 34.09 -8.61
N ILE A 826 8.34 32.91 -8.68
CA ILE A 826 9.75 32.73 -9.04
C ILE A 826 9.88 32.26 -10.48
N GLU A 827 10.69 32.96 -11.26
CA GLU A 827 11.09 32.56 -12.61
C GLU A 827 12.38 31.74 -12.54
N ALA A 828 12.24 30.42 -12.40
CA ALA A 828 13.36 29.48 -12.37
C ALA A 828 13.47 28.66 -13.66
N GLU A 829 14.70 28.49 -14.14
CA GLU A 829 15.07 27.64 -15.25
C GLU A 829 15.39 26.23 -14.77
N THR A 830 14.78 25.21 -15.37
CA THR A 830 15.08 23.83 -14.98
C THR A 830 16.28 23.30 -15.73
N VAL A 831 17.28 22.85 -14.98
CA VAL A 831 18.48 22.18 -15.49
C VAL A 831 18.29 20.68 -15.33
N ASP A 832 18.37 19.95 -16.44
CA ASP A 832 18.36 18.48 -16.41
C ASP A 832 19.67 18.00 -15.76
N ALA A 833 19.56 17.48 -14.55
CA ALA A 833 20.69 17.02 -13.75
C ALA A 833 21.36 15.77 -14.37
N VAL A 834 22.67 15.67 -14.19
CA VAL A 834 23.47 14.52 -14.64
C VAL A 834 23.06 13.28 -13.86
N ASP A 835 22.53 12.28 -14.57
CA ASP A 835 22.07 11.05 -13.94
C ASP A 835 23.25 10.13 -13.60
N GLY A 836 23.56 9.99 -12.31
CA GLY A 836 24.54 9.04 -11.82
C GLY A 836 24.32 7.59 -12.27
N LYS A 837 23.09 7.17 -12.63
CA LYS A 837 22.83 5.83 -13.19
C LYS A 837 23.36 5.64 -14.60
N GLN A 838 23.60 6.73 -15.34
CA GLN A 838 24.15 6.72 -16.68
C GLN A 838 25.68 6.86 -16.68
N LEU A 839 26.27 7.18 -15.53
CA LEU A 839 27.71 7.26 -15.36
C LEU A 839 28.31 5.87 -15.13
N ASN A 840 29.49 5.66 -15.71
CA ASN A 840 30.34 4.50 -15.45
C ASN A 840 31.81 4.94 -15.49
N GLU A 841 32.72 4.07 -15.04
CA GLU A 841 34.16 4.41 -14.95
C GLU A 841 34.75 4.86 -16.29
N SER A 842 34.37 4.23 -17.41
CA SER A 842 34.88 4.63 -18.73
C SER A 842 34.42 6.04 -19.14
N VAL A 843 33.18 6.42 -18.82
CA VAL A 843 32.66 7.77 -19.07
C VAL A 843 33.41 8.79 -18.22
N LEU A 844 33.66 8.50 -16.94
CA LEU A 844 34.37 9.40 -16.04
C LEU A 844 35.82 9.63 -16.48
N ILE A 845 36.53 8.57 -16.87
CA ILE A 845 37.90 8.66 -17.38
C ILE A 845 37.94 9.48 -18.67
N ASN A 846 37.01 9.25 -19.60
CA ASN A 846 36.93 9.99 -20.85
C ASN A 846 36.58 11.47 -20.65
N SER A 847 35.79 11.79 -19.62
CA SER A 847 35.44 13.16 -19.23
C SER A 847 36.51 13.83 -18.35
N GLY A 848 37.65 13.17 -18.11
CA GLY A 848 38.75 13.73 -17.32
C GLY A 848 38.49 13.83 -15.81
N VAL A 849 37.45 13.16 -15.30
CA VAL A 849 37.07 13.21 -13.89
C VAL A 849 37.92 12.24 -13.08
N ARG A 850 38.67 12.77 -12.10
CA ARG A 850 39.51 11.98 -11.18
C ARG A 850 39.01 12.16 -9.76
N MET A 851 38.64 11.06 -9.12
CA MET A 851 38.27 11.07 -7.70
C MET A 851 39.50 11.33 -6.83
N MET A 852 39.31 12.08 -5.75
CA MET A 852 40.37 12.28 -4.76
C MET A 852 40.75 10.93 -4.11
N PRO A 853 42.02 10.48 -4.17
CA PRO A 853 42.41 9.14 -3.71
C PRO A 853 42.14 8.89 -2.22
N GLU A 854 42.26 9.93 -1.40
CA GLU A 854 42.07 9.88 0.05
C GLU A 854 40.61 10.12 0.47
N TYR A 855 39.70 10.33 -0.48
CA TYR A 855 38.29 10.51 -0.17
C TYR A 855 37.66 9.17 0.21
N ALA A 856 37.15 9.12 1.43
CA ALA A 856 36.30 8.06 1.92
C ALA A 856 35.12 8.70 2.65
N ASP A 857 33.91 8.29 2.27
CA ASP A 857 32.65 8.71 2.87
C ASP A 857 32.78 8.71 4.42
N PRO A 858 32.49 9.81 5.10
CA PRO A 858 32.72 9.94 6.54
C PRO A 858 31.96 8.90 7.38
N TYR A 859 30.82 8.42 6.89
CA TYR A 859 29.92 7.53 7.62
C TYR A 859 30.14 6.04 7.32
N HIS A 860 30.41 5.69 6.06
CA HIS A 860 30.50 4.31 5.58
C HIS A 860 31.89 3.92 5.06
N LYS A 861 32.85 4.87 5.04
CA LYS A 861 34.24 4.68 4.57
C LYS A 861 34.34 4.08 3.16
N ARG A 862 33.46 4.49 2.25
CA ARG A 862 33.42 4.03 0.84
C ARG A 862 33.85 5.13 -0.12
N PRO A 863 34.24 4.81 -1.37
CA PRO A 863 34.37 5.80 -2.43
C PRO A 863 33.02 6.46 -2.76
N MET A 864 33.09 7.60 -3.45
CA MET A 864 31.92 8.39 -3.86
C MET A 864 30.96 7.57 -4.72
N LYS A 865 29.66 7.70 -4.48
CA LYS A 865 28.61 7.11 -5.30
C LYS A 865 28.49 7.84 -6.63
N MET A 866 28.12 7.13 -7.69
CA MET A 866 27.84 7.76 -8.99
C MET A 866 26.76 8.83 -8.94
N GLY A 867 25.79 8.72 -8.01
CA GLY A 867 24.79 9.76 -7.76
C GLY A 867 25.37 11.05 -7.21
N GLU A 868 26.34 10.96 -6.28
CA GLU A 868 27.05 12.12 -5.70
C GLU A 868 27.92 12.79 -6.78
N ILE A 869 28.55 12.01 -7.65
CA ILE A 869 29.28 12.52 -8.83
C ILE A 869 28.32 13.26 -9.78
N GLY A 870 27.15 12.68 -10.07
CA GLY A 870 26.14 13.32 -10.93
C GLY A 870 25.62 14.63 -10.36
N CYS A 871 25.38 14.70 -9.04
CA CYS A 871 25.04 15.94 -8.34
C CYS A 871 26.16 16.98 -8.52
N PHE A 872 27.42 16.63 -8.24
CA PHE A 872 28.55 17.56 -8.43
C PHE A 872 28.63 18.08 -9.87
N LEU A 873 28.57 17.19 -10.87
CA LEU A 873 28.65 17.57 -12.28
C LEU A 873 27.50 18.49 -12.70
N SER A 874 26.32 18.34 -12.09
CA SER A 874 25.18 19.22 -12.35
C SER A 874 25.45 20.66 -11.88
N HIS A 875 26.02 20.83 -10.67
CA HIS A 875 26.46 22.14 -10.19
C HIS A 875 27.62 22.69 -11.01
N PHE A 876 28.60 21.85 -11.37
CA PHE A 876 29.73 22.24 -12.21
C PHE A 876 29.28 22.79 -13.56
N ASN A 877 28.29 22.16 -14.20
CA ASN A 877 27.74 22.65 -15.46
C ASN A 877 27.10 24.04 -15.30
N ILE A 878 26.40 24.28 -14.18
CA ILE A 878 25.83 25.60 -13.87
C ILE A 878 26.94 26.64 -13.65
N TRP A 879 28.02 26.29 -12.93
CA TRP A 879 29.14 27.22 -12.74
C TRP A 879 29.79 27.63 -14.07
N ASN A 880 29.90 26.70 -15.04
CA ASN A 880 30.36 27.05 -16.39
C ASN A 880 29.36 27.98 -17.08
N ASP A 881 28.06 27.67 -17.03
CA ASP A 881 27.02 28.51 -17.63
C ASP A 881 27.02 29.96 -17.07
N VAL A 882 27.27 30.12 -15.77
CA VAL A 882 27.43 31.44 -15.12
C VAL A 882 28.57 32.25 -15.76
N ILE A 883 29.71 31.60 -16.03
CA ILE A 883 30.87 32.27 -16.64
C ILE A 883 30.65 32.52 -18.13
N ASP A 884 30.13 31.52 -18.85
CA ASP A 884 29.90 31.59 -20.30
C ASP A 884 28.90 32.69 -20.66
N ASN A 885 27.91 32.93 -19.80
CA ASN A 885 26.92 34.00 -19.98
C ASN A 885 27.25 35.29 -19.22
N ASN A 886 28.38 35.33 -18.50
CA ASN A 886 28.81 36.48 -17.70
C ASN A 886 27.73 36.97 -16.71
N TYR A 887 27.10 36.04 -15.99
CA TYR A 887 26.16 36.37 -14.92
C TYR A 887 26.89 36.86 -13.66
N GLU A 888 26.38 37.92 -13.04
CA GLU A 888 26.94 38.52 -11.83
C GLU A 888 26.42 37.83 -10.57
N LYS A 889 25.11 37.55 -10.52
CA LYS A 889 24.45 36.93 -9.35
C LYS A 889 23.41 35.91 -9.82
N VAL A 890 23.57 34.65 -9.40
CA VAL A 890 22.61 33.58 -9.70
C VAL A 890 22.17 32.85 -8.43
N MET A 891 21.02 32.20 -8.47
CA MET A 891 20.57 31.28 -7.42
C MET A 891 20.50 29.85 -7.98
N VAL A 892 20.95 28.89 -7.19
CA VAL A 892 20.89 27.46 -7.51
C VAL A 892 20.06 26.76 -6.44
N LEU A 893 19.05 26.00 -6.86
CA LEU A 893 18.14 25.23 -6.01
C LEU A 893 18.11 23.77 -6.45
N GLU A 894 18.11 22.83 -5.49
CA GLU A 894 17.85 21.41 -5.75
C GLU A 894 16.33 21.10 -5.80
N ASP A 895 15.96 19.89 -6.26
CA ASP A 895 14.55 19.50 -6.46
C ASP A 895 13.80 19.03 -5.20
N ASP A 896 14.49 18.90 -4.07
CA ASP A 896 13.94 18.51 -2.76
C ASP A 896 14.00 19.63 -1.71
N VAL A 897 14.17 20.87 -2.15
CA VAL A 897 14.06 22.05 -1.28
C VAL A 897 12.65 22.16 -0.67
N ARG A 898 12.62 22.52 0.61
CA ARG A 898 11.44 23.02 1.34
C ARG A 898 11.69 24.49 1.67
N PHE A 899 10.75 25.36 1.30
CA PHE A 899 10.89 26.80 1.48
C PHE A 899 10.46 27.20 2.90
N GLU A 900 11.26 28.05 3.51
CA GLU A 900 10.95 28.69 4.79
C GLU A 900 9.79 29.69 4.66
N PRO A 901 9.01 29.93 5.73
CA PRO A 901 8.01 31.00 5.75
C PRO A 901 8.60 32.34 5.32
N PHE A 902 7.86 33.06 4.46
CA PHE A 902 8.24 34.36 3.90
C PHE A 902 9.57 34.33 3.10
N PHE A 903 9.88 33.20 2.45
CA PHE A 903 11.13 32.99 1.70
C PHE A 903 11.48 34.15 0.76
N ARG A 904 10.52 34.61 -0.04
CA ARG A 904 10.72 35.71 -1.01
C ARG A 904 11.20 37.00 -0.32
N ASN A 905 10.55 37.36 0.80
CA ASN A 905 10.90 38.55 1.57
C ASN A 905 12.30 38.40 2.17
N LYS A 906 12.62 37.23 2.74
CA LYS A 906 13.95 36.91 3.29
C LYS A 906 15.05 37.06 2.23
N VAL A 907 14.86 36.51 1.03
CA VAL A 907 15.83 36.67 -0.08
C VAL A 907 15.99 38.14 -0.46
N ASN A 908 14.90 38.89 -0.59
CA ASN A 908 14.97 40.32 -0.91
C ASN A 908 15.71 41.13 0.18
N PHE A 909 15.53 40.80 1.47
CA PHE A 909 16.28 41.43 2.56
C PHE A 909 17.76 41.08 2.49
N ILE A 910 18.10 39.81 2.30
CA ILE A 910 19.48 39.35 2.10
C ILE A 910 20.15 40.12 0.96
N MET A 911 19.50 40.24 -0.20
CA MET A 911 20.04 40.96 -1.35
C MET A 911 20.29 42.45 -1.05
N LYS A 912 19.35 43.10 -0.34
CA LYS A 912 19.52 44.50 0.09
C LYS A 912 20.66 44.66 1.11
N GLU A 913 20.84 43.71 2.02
CA GLU A 913 21.95 43.75 2.98
C GLU A 913 23.31 43.59 2.30
N LEU A 914 23.42 42.66 1.34
CA LEU A 914 24.63 42.48 0.55
C LEU A 914 25.03 43.78 -0.18
N ASP A 915 24.05 44.46 -0.78
CA ASP A 915 24.28 45.73 -1.48
C ASP A 915 24.60 46.89 -0.51
N ARG A 916 23.96 46.93 0.67
CA ARG A 916 24.16 47.96 1.70
C ARG A 916 25.51 47.84 2.39
N LEU A 917 25.86 46.63 2.84
CA LEU A 917 27.07 46.36 3.63
C LEU A 917 28.33 46.35 2.76
N LYS A 918 28.19 46.10 1.45
CA LYS A 918 29.31 46.05 0.49
C LYS A 918 30.44 45.12 0.93
N ILE A 919 30.07 44.01 1.56
CA ILE A 919 31.02 42.97 1.96
C ILE A 919 31.52 42.20 0.74
N ASN A 920 32.69 41.60 0.86
CA ASN A 920 33.14 40.60 -0.10
C ASN A 920 32.39 39.29 0.15
N TRP A 921 31.66 38.83 -0.86
CA TRP A 921 30.93 37.57 -0.83
C TRP A 921 31.05 36.87 -2.18
N ASP A 922 31.08 35.54 -2.14
CA ASP A 922 31.10 34.71 -3.34
C ASP A 922 29.94 33.70 -3.35
N LEU A 923 29.53 33.24 -2.17
CA LEU A 923 28.48 32.26 -1.98
C LEU A 923 27.65 32.60 -0.74
N VAL A 924 26.32 32.61 -0.87
CA VAL A 924 25.40 32.78 0.27
C VAL A 924 24.51 31.55 0.35
N TYR A 925 24.59 30.80 1.44
CA TYR A 925 23.74 29.64 1.64
C TYR A 925 22.30 30.03 1.93
N LEU A 926 21.36 29.42 1.20
CA LEU A 926 19.92 29.55 1.46
C LEU A 926 19.36 28.33 2.20
N GLY A 927 19.99 27.16 2.03
CA GLY A 927 19.63 25.94 2.74
C GLY A 927 20.84 25.02 2.92
N ARG A 928 21.21 24.77 4.18
CA ARG A 928 22.33 23.90 4.56
C ARG A 928 22.12 23.27 5.93
N LYS A 929 22.80 22.15 6.20
CA LYS A 929 22.93 21.53 7.52
C LYS A 929 24.23 21.95 8.18
N ARG A 930 24.13 22.74 9.25
CA ARG A 930 25.28 23.12 10.08
C ARG A 930 25.80 21.91 10.84
N MET A 931 27.12 21.72 10.86
CA MET A 931 27.77 20.57 11.50
C MET A 931 28.46 20.91 12.83
N GLN A 932 28.46 22.18 13.20
CA GLN A 932 29.03 22.66 14.46
C GLN A 932 27.90 23.07 15.41
N GLU A 933 28.02 22.71 16.69
CA GLU A 933 27.04 23.09 17.73
C GLU A 933 27.19 24.55 18.17
N ARG A 934 28.35 25.16 17.95
CA ARG A 934 28.58 26.59 18.27
C ARG A 934 27.85 27.46 17.24
N GLY A 935 27.29 28.57 17.72
CA GLY A 935 26.72 29.60 16.86
C GLY A 935 27.75 30.17 15.89
N GLU A 936 27.30 30.59 14.72
CA GLU A 936 28.12 31.28 13.72
C GLU A 936 28.09 32.78 14.00
N GLU A 937 29.21 33.45 13.74
CA GLU A 937 29.33 34.89 13.95
C GLU A 937 28.53 35.63 12.86
N TYR A 938 27.70 36.58 13.28
CA TYR A 938 27.00 37.47 12.36
C TYR A 938 28.00 38.37 11.62
N VAL A 939 27.69 38.68 10.36
CA VAL A 939 28.41 39.72 9.64
C VAL A 939 28.10 41.07 10.29
N ASP A 940 29.13 41.88 10.52
CA ASP A 940 28.98 43.17 11.21
C ASP A 940 27.89 44.05 10.57
N GLY A 941 26.87 44.39 11.36
CA GLY A 941 25.75 45.21 10.94
C GLY A 941 24.70 44.52 10.06
N SER A 942 24.75 43.19 9.96
CA SER A 942 23.75 42.35 9.29
C SER A 942 22.78 41.72 10.29
N ASP A 943 21.50 41.66 9.92
CA ASP A 943 20.48 40.93 10.69
C ASP A 943 20.26 39.50 10.16
N TYR A 944 20.75 39.18 8.95
CA TYR A 944 20.45 37.91 8.25
C TYR A 944 21.68 37.09 7.83
N LEU A 945 22.86 37.70 7.75
CA LEU A 945 24.08 37.07 7.25
C LEU A 945 25.02 36.70 8.40
N VAL A 946 25.63 35.52 8.27
CA VAL A 946 26.67 35.02 9.16
C VAL A 946 27.91 34.66 8.33
N TYR A 947 29.04 34.42 8.97
CA TYR A 947 30.18 33.77 8.31
C TYR A 947 30.00 32.25 8.35
N ALA A 948 29.82 31.63 7.19
CA ALA A 948 29.50 30.21 7.11
C ALA A 948 30.63 29.33 7.67
N GLY A 949 30.28 28.44 8.60
CA GLY A 949 31.12 27.36 9.11
C GLY A 949 31.00 26.07 8.29
N TYR A 950 31.60 25.00 8.80
CA TYR A 950 31.53 23.69 8.15
C TYR A 950 30.09 23.16 8.11
N SER A 951 29.66 22.76 6.91
CA SER A 951 28.26 22.45 6.61
C SER A 951 28.15 21.30 5.63
N TYR A 952 27.05 20.53 5.76
CA TYR A 952 26.61 19.54 4.79
C TYR A 952 25.32 19.98 4.10
N TRP A 953 24.92 19.27 3.04
CA TRP A 953 23.72 19.52 2.24
C TRP A 953 23.78 20.86 1.49
N THR A 954 23.70 20.80 0.16
CA THR A 954 23.73 21.98 -0.71
C THR A 954 22.35 22.18 -1.36
N LEU A 955 21.32 22.29 -0.51
CA LEU A 955 19.92 22.40 -0.94
C LEU A 955 19.69 23.63 -1.84
N GLY A 956 20.30 24.75 -1.48
CA GLY A 956 20.27 25.95 -2.30
C GLY A 956 21.22 27.05 -1.83
N TYR A 957 21.70 27.85 -2.78
CA TYR A 957 22.62 28.96 -2.52
C TYR A 957 22.54 30.03 -3.62
N ILE A 958 22.95 31.25 -3.27
CA ILE A 958 23.23 32.34 -4.22
C ILE A 958 24.74 32.32 -4.50
N LEU A 959 25.12 32.48 -5.76
CA LEU A 959 26.50 32.46 -6.23
C LEU A 959 26.80 33.72 -7.03
N SER A 960 27.93 34.37 -6.72
CA SER A 960 28.43 35.47 -7.54
C SER A 960 29.25 34.95 -8.73
N GLY A 961 29.37 35.75 -9.79
CA GLY A 961 30.24 35.44 -10.93
C GLY A 961 31.71 35.27 -10.53
N SER A 962 32.20 36.05 -9.55
CA SER A 962 33.54 35.85 -8.97
C SER A 962 33.67 34.51 -8.25
N GLY A 963 32.63 34.12 -7.51
CA GLY A 963 32.56 32.83 -6.83
C GLY A 963 32.61 31.67 -7.80
N ALA A 964 31.77 31.68 -8.85
CA ALA A 964 31.78 30.67 -9.91
C ALA A 964 33.17 30.52 -10.54
N LYS A 965 33.84 31.65 -10.81
CA LYS A 965 35.21 31.66 -11.36
C LYS A 965 36.20 31.00 -10.40
N LYS A 966 36.17 31.33 -9.10
CA LYS A 966 37.03 30.70 -8.09
C LYS A 966 36.80 29.19 -7.98
N LEU A 967 35.54 28.74 -8.02
CA LEU A 967 35.18 27.32 -7.98
C LEU A 967 35.74 26.55 -9.19
N LEU A 968 35.68 27.13 -10.40
CA LEU A 968 36.22 26.51 -11.62
C LEU A 968 37.75 26.55 -11.68
N GLU A 969 38.39 27.66 -11.28
CA GLU A 969 39.86 27.81 -11.25
C GLU A 969 40.54 26.80 -10.32
N ALA A 970 39.82 26.31 -9.30
CA ALA A 970 40.27 25.27 -8.39
C ALA A 970 40.39 23.88 -9.05
N LYS A 971 39.96 23.74 -10.31
CA LYS A 971 40.00 22.49 -11.08
C LYS A 971 39.38 21.29 -10.33
N PRO A 972 38.10 21.40 -9.92
CA PRO A 972 37.47 20.38 -9.08
C PRO A 972 37.47 18.96 -9.67
N LEU A 973 37.51 18.84 -11.00
CA LEU A 973 37.50 17.54 -11.68
C LEU A 973 38.82 16.76 -11.52
N ASP A 974 39.93 17.43 -11.19
CA ASP A 974 41.24 16.77 -10.98
C ASP A 974 41.33 16.06 -9.61
N SER A 975 40.47 16.42 -8.65
CA SER A 975 40.42 15.85 -7.29
C SER A 975 39.01 15.90 -6.72
N LEU A 976 38.08 15.22 -7.39
CA LEU A 976 36.64 15.28 -7.12
C LEU A 976 36.28 14.78 -5.71
N VAL A 977 35.50 15.58 -4.99
CA VAL A 977 34.78 15.26 -3.74
C VAL A 977 33.32 15.72 -3.90
N PRO A 978 32.37 15.27 -3.06
CA PRO A 978 30.98 15.76 -3.14
C PRO A 978 30.90 17.28 -3.02
N VAL A 979 29.86 17.89 -3.60
CA VAL A 979 29.73 19.36 -3.69
C VAL A 979 29.69 20.01 -2.30
N ASP A 980 29.01 19.36 -1.35
CA ASP A 980 28.89 19.81 0.03
C ASP A 980 30.19 19.64 0.84
N GLU A 981 31.16 18.86 0.37
CA GLU A 981 32.53 18.83 0.92
C GLU A 981 33.45 19.81 0.20
N PHE A 982 33.26 19.98 -1.11
CA PHE A 982 34.07 20.88 -1.94
C PHE A 982 33.89 22.34 -1.55
N LEU A 983 32.65 22.81 -1.37
CA LEU A 983 32.39 24.21 -1.02
C LEU A 983 33.10 24.59 0.30
N PRO A 984 32.97 23.85 1.42
CA PRO A 984 33.70 24.16 2.66
C PRO A 984 35.22 24.06 2.59
N ILE A 985 35.76 23.26 1.66
CA ILE A 985 37.21 23.29 1.40
C ILE A 985 37.59 24.65 0.83
N LEU A 986 36.82 25.18 -0.13
CA LEU A 986 37.17 26.41 -0.85
C LEU A 986 37.04 27.69 -0.02
N PHE A 987 36.18 27.71 1.02
CA PHE A 987 36.14 28.79 2.02
C PHE A 987 36.93 28.45 3.31
N ASP A 988 37.81 27.45 3.24
CA ASP A 988 38.81 27.04 4.26
C ASP A 988 38.25 26.60 5.63
N LYS A 989 36.97 26.23 5.74
CA LYS A 989 36.35 25.76 6.99
C LYS A 989 36.24 24.25 7.12
N HIS A 990 36.64 23.48 6.10
CA HIS A 990 36.60 22.02 6.16
C HIS A 990 37.56 21.44 7.23
N PRO A 991 37.13 20.45 8.05
CA PRO A 991 37.91 19.94 9.19
C PRO A 991 39.12 19.08 8.79
N ARG A 992 39.08 18.42 7.62
CA ARG A 992 40.18 17.54 7.15
C ARG A 992 41.25 18.31 6.39
N VAL A 993 42.41 18.48 7.00
CA VAL A 993 43.55 19.25 6.44
C VAL A 993 44.13 18.60 5.17
N ASN A 994 44.20 17.26 5.13
CA ASN A 994 44.70 16.52 3.96
C ASN A 994 43.84 16.78 2.71
N TRP A 995 42.51 16.83 2.85
CA TRP A 995 41.60 17.15 1.74
C TRP A 995 41.79 18.59 1.25
N LYS A 996 41.96 19.54 2.18
CA LYS A 996 42.28 20.93 1.83
C LYS A 996 43.62 21.04 1.08
N GLY A 997 44.57 20.13 1.33
CA GLY A 997 45.87 20.10 0.64
C GLY A 997 45.79 19.94 -0.88
N HIS A 998 44.73 19.30 -1.39
CA HIS A 998 44.50 19.16 -2.84
C HIS A 998 44.06 20.47 -3.51
N PHE A 999 43.55 21.43 -2.75
CA PHE A 999 43.04 22.71 -3.23
C PHE A 999 43.78 23.86 -2.53
N PRO A 1000 44.95 24.29 -3.02
CA PRO A 1000 45.80 25.24 -2.30
C PRO A 1000 45.24 26.67 -2.25
N LYS A 1001 44.48 27.10 -3.27
CA LYS A 1001 43.80 28.40 -3.32
C LYS A 1001 42.40 28.24 -2.74
N ARG A 1002 42.16 28.78 -1.54
CA ARG A 1002 40.91 28.67 -0.76
C ARG A 1002 40.46 30.06 -0.32
N ASP A 1003 40.14 30.91 -1.30
CA ASP A 1003 39.80 32.32 -1.14
C ASP A 1003 38.31 32.61 -1.44
N LEU A 1004 37.44 31.61 -1.33
CA LEU A 1004 36.00 31.77 -1.48
C LEU A 1004 35.41 32.38 -0.20
N TYR A 1005 34.61 33.44 -0.32
CA TYR A 1005 33.88 34.04 0.81
C TYR A 1005 32.46 33.48 0.88
N ALA A 1006 32.15 32.73 1.94
CA ALA A 1006 30.84 32.11 2.14
C ALA A 1006 30.09 32.73 3.34
N GLN A 1007 28.82 33.06 3.12
CA GLN A 1007 27.87 33.55 4.13
C GLN A 1007 26.76 32.53 4.40
#